data_AF-A0A6C0CM76-F1
#
_entry.id   AF-A0A6C0CM76-F1
#
_cell.length_a   1.000
_cell.length_b   1.000
_cell.length_c   1.000
_cell.angle_alpha   90.00
_cell.angle_beta   90.00
_cell.angle_gamma   90.00
#
_symmetry.space_group_name_H-M   'P 1'
#
loop_
_entity.id
_entity.type
_entity.pdbx_description
1 polymer ?
#
loop_
_entity_poly.entity_id
_entity_poly.type
_entity_poly.pdbx_seq_one_letter_code
_entity_poly.pdbx_strand_id
1 'polypeptide(L)'
;MTYRTESLETVSTVNSNSSLSQTAYNENSDLVAAATTTTITLGTSASTTADIYNNLVIEITEGPGLAQARLITDYTAGKVASLNKNLGELPDTTSTYVVHRQSGQCQTQDQANRYTTVKLASTANSNNDYYKNCFIKLWHCAEHETSLRCITAYNGTTKVATLDTALACLPDGDSLYVIYGESGTAQTGAASTITLDGTLSSATDDYYNGLYIDITAGTGVGQSRLISDYVGATKIATVSVSWDTTPDNTSEFTIYGGWAGEFEDCSKNSSITVTTVITEGDIAVIDMQLGLTSTGSSKRQKYIENSIKFPTSVHSHTVISEYYKQKLVGMGTTVTGNHQTIFHTQKNNAISSVINENINAKNDCLLTRSVLAAQNSDGVFRNVNADNESNLFVNISNPHDAYGNLAVSSPEESISMVFHYNITPFENETFVKGSGAASVADSLCTVSSGTTANSASRVSTLGRAKYVPGTALNVRFTALFTQGVSSTTQLIGLGDESNGMFFGYNGADFGLMLRSGGKQEVRTLTVTSGASSTGNMTVTLNGNATSVAVTSGDNVRAVARKIAAANFSDAGDGWIAYENDDDVIFISRVTGSKAGTYSISGQGTAGSFASNITGVSATDTWVTQTQWNVDRGFGEGSLPVMDFTKGNVFEISIQWLGFGNIMFNIENPYNGHLETVHRIRYPNANTLPSVINPNNPLMIYVDNGATTNDISTKTACMSALVYGKRNLTVGSYFGISSVHDSVNLNSGNDLNILTIRNNPLFQNQKNKSDVVLTNLTLGYESSKSAIIKAYFNADLDNATTNTWTQVSGGASVISYCEDEKNVTNGLEIATFSMGIDGKIDKNLLDYQFIIPPGNQISFTIIPLANVNGTDFTCSLTWVERL
;
A
#
# COMPACT_ATOMS: atom_id res chain seq x y z
N MET A 1 19.30 -44.53 -3.14
CA MET A 1 17.87 -44.18 -3.03
C MET A 1 17.13 -44.96 -4.09
N THR A 2 16.43 -46.00 -3.66
CA THR A 2 15.67 -46.93 -4.52
C THR A 2 14.33 -46.27 -4.85
N TYR A 3 14.04 -46.03 -6.13
CA TYR A 3 12.74 -45.54 -6.57
C TYR A 3 11.70 -46.64 -6.34
N ARG A 4 10.70 -46.38 -5.48
CA ARG A 4 9.48 -47.19 -5.40
C ARG A 4 8.60 -46.87 -6.61
N THR A 5 8.46 -47.84 -7.50
CA THR A 5 7.32 -47.97 -8.41
C THR A 5 6.13 -48.47 -7.60
N GLU A 6 5.28 -47.55 -7.12
CA GLU A 6 3.92 -47.91 -6.74
C GLU A 6 3.05 -47.88 -8.01
N SER A 7 2.41 -49.01 -8.26
CA SER A 7 1.49 -49.28 -9.35
C SER A 7 0.40 -48.22 -9.41
N LEU A 8 0.26 -47.58 -10.57
CA LEU A 8 -0.89 -46.76 -10.95
C LEU A 8 -2.16 -47.62 -10.86
N GLU A 9 -2.82 -47.58 -9.71
CA GLU A 9 -4.21 -48.00 -9.55
C GLU A 9 -5.08 -47.20 -10.52
N THR A 10 -6.08 -47.86 -11.08
CA THR A 10 -7.01 -47.36 -12.10
C THR A 10 -7.58 -46.00 -11.70
N VAL A 11 -7.06 -44.91 -12.30
CA VAL A 11 -7.30 -43.52 -11.86
C VAL A 11 -8.71 -43.01 -12.21
N SER A 12 -9.38 -43.66 -13.17
CA SER A 12 -10.74 -43.27 -13.57
C SER A 12 -11.59 -44.44 -14.06
N THR A 13 -12.90 -44.33 -13.84
CA THR A 13 -13.92 -45.19 -14.47
C THR A 13 -14.68 -44.38 -15.50
N VAL A 14 -14.78 -44.90 -16.72
CA VAL A 14 -15.51 -44.29 -17.83
C VAL A 14 -16.86 -44.99 -17.95
N ASN A 15 -17.96 -44.24 -17.90
CA ASN A 15 -19.24 -44.76 -18.38
C ASN A 15 -19.28 -44.54 -19.89
N SER A 16 -19.29 -45.64 -20.64
CA SER A 16 -19.15 -45.65 -22.10
C SER A 16 -20.41 -45.13 -22.80
N ASN A 17 -20.26 -43.99 -23.48
CA ASN A 17 -20.95 -43.50 -24.68
C ASN A 17 -22.38 -43.98 -24.92
N SER A 18 -23.34 -43.15 -24.50
CA SER A 18 -24.67 -43.13 -25.09
C SER A 18 -24.62 -42.41 -26.44
N SER A 19 -25.10 -43.08 -27.50
CA SER A 19 -25.49 -42.38 -28.73
C SER A 19 -26.57 -41.36 -28.37
N LEU A 20 -26.35 -40.09 -28.73
CA LEU A 20 -27.24 -39.00 -28.36
C LEU A 20 -28.44 -38.82 -29.30
N SER A 21 -28.50 -39.57 -30.41
CA SER A 21 -29.47 -39.41 -31.51
C SER A 21 -30.92 -39.42 -31.04
N GLN A 22 -31.49 -38.24 -30.80
CA GLN A 22 -32.85 -38.06 -30.28
C GLN A 22 -33.49 -36.79 -30.86
N THR A 23 -34.79 -36.85 -31.17
CA THR A 23 -35.50 -35.77 -31.88
C THR A 23 -36.01 -34.72 -30.89
N ALA A 24 -35.82 -33.43 -31.18
CA ALA A 24 -36.49 -32.36 -30.43
C ALA A 24 -37.94 -32.17 -30.85
N TYR A 25 -38.73 -31.66 -29.92
CA TYR A 25 -40.14 -31.41 -30.12
C TYR A 25 -40.36 -30.03 -30.78
N ASN A 26 -40.64 -30.01 -32.10
CA ASN A 26 -40.75 -28.81 -32.95
C ASN A 26 -42.16 -28.65 -33.53
N GLU A 27 -42.51 -27.44 -33.97
CA GLU A 27 -43.71 -27.26 -34.80
C GLU A 27 -43.45 -27.69 -36.25
N ASN A 28 -42.31 -27.29 -36.81
CA ASN A 28 -41.85 -27.72 -38.12
C ASN A 28 -40.35 -27.47 -38.28
N SER A 29 -39.67 -28.30 -39.07
CA SER A 29 -38.28 -28.09 -39.46
C SER A 29 -38.02 -28.70 -40.84
N ASP A 30 -37.26 -28.01 -41.68
CA ASP A 30 -36.88 -28.45 -43.04
C ASP A 30 -35.75 -27.57 -43.60
N LEU A 31 -35.39 -27.79 -44.86
CA LEU A 31 -34.60 -26.87 -45.67
C LEU A 31 -35.41 -25.63 -46.08
N VAL A 32 -34.75 -24.48 -46.09
CA VAL A 32 -35.29 -23.24 -46.66
C VAL A 32 -35.43 -23.42 -48.18
N ALA A 33 -36.57 -23.00 -48.75
CA ALA A 33 -36.79 -23.09 -50.20
C ALA A 33 -36.29 -21.83 -50.94
N ALA A 34 -36.48 -20.65 -50.32
CA ALA A 34 -35.98 -19.36 -50.80
C ALA A 34 -36.11 -18.32 -49.67
N ALA A 35 -35.32 -17.25 -49.70
CA ALA A 35 -35.46 -16.14 -48.76
C ALA A 35 -35.25 -14.77 -49.41
N THR A 36 -35.88 -13.76 -48.82
CA THR A 36 -35.57 -12.34 -49.03
C THR A 36 -35.16 -11.74 -47.69
N THR A 37 -34.83 -10.45 -47.65
CA THR A 37 -34.51 -9.79 -46.37
C THR A 37 -35.68 -9.80 -45.39
N THR A 38 -36.93 -9.95 -45.84
CA THR A 38 -38.14 -9.83 -45.00
C THR A 38 -39.01 -11.09 -44.99
N THR A 39 -38.69 -12.10 -45.79
CA THR A 39 -39.51 -13.32 -45.92
C THR A 39 -38.66 -14.57 -46.07
N ILE A 40 -39.15 -15.70 -45.56
CA ILE A 40 -38.58 -17.03 -45.82
C ILE A 40 -39.70 -17.92 -46.39
N THR A 41 -39.43 -18.57 -47.52
CA THR A 41 -40.27 -19.64 -48.06
C THR A 41 -39.81 -20.96 -47.49
N LEU A 42 -40.71 -21.63 -46.77
CA LEU A 42 -40.45 -22.87 -46.04
C LEU A 42 -40.50 -24.11 -46.96
N GLY A 43 -39.82 -25.16 -46.53
CA GLY A 43 -39.64 -26.42 -47.27
C GLY A 43 -40.91 -27.25 -47.49
N THR A 44 -40.74 -28.46 -48.03
CA THR A 44 -41.88 -29.30 -48.41
C THR A 44 -42.64 -29.87 -47.21
N SER A 45 -42.01 -29.98 -46.04
CA SER A 45 -42.66 -30.44 -44.81
C SER A 45 -43.60 -29.41 -44.15
N ALA A 46 -43.48 -28.12 -44.50
CA ALA A 46 -44.28 -27.06 -43.89
C ALA A 46 -45.78 -27.16 -44.26
N SER A 47 -46.66 -26.79 -43.33
CA SER A 47 -48.12 -26.81 -43.49
C SER A 47 -48.58 -25.86 -44.60
N THR A 48 -49.63 -26.23 -45.33
CA THR A 48 -50.32 -25.36 -46.31
C THR A 48 -51.46 -24.55 -45.69
N THR A 49 -51.68 -24.67 -44.38
CA THR A 49 -52.71 -23.91 -43.65
C THR A 49 -52.18 -22.50 -43.38
N ALA A 50 -52.88 -21.47 -43.84
CA ALA A 50 -52.51 -20.08 -43.55
C ALA A 50 -52.56 -19.79 -42.04
N ASP A 51 -51.77 -18.82 -41.60
CA ASP A 51 -51.67 -18.31 -40.22
C ASP A 51 -51.17 -19.30 -39.15
N ILE A 52 -50.95 -20.57 -39.50
CA ILE A 52 -50.62 -21.63 -38.52
C ILE A 52 -49.32 -21.36 -37.74
N TYR A 53 -48.37 -20.64 -38.33
CA TYR A 53 -47.10 -20.27 -37.69
C TYR A 53 -47.05 -18.81 -37.22
N ASN A 54 -48.16 -18.06 -37.30
CA ASN A 54 -48.16 -16.65 -36.89
C ASN A 54 -47.84 -16.53 -35.39
N ASN A 55 -47.00 -15.55 -35.07
CA ASN A 55 -46.45 -15.27 -33.74
C ASN A 55 -45.50 -16.35 -33.19
N LEU A 56 -45.10 -17.33 -33.99
CA LEU A 56 -44.02 -18.25 -33.64
C LEU A 56 -42.67 -17.69 -34.10
N VAL A 57 -41.60 -18.16 -33.44
CA VAL A 57 -40.22 -17.84 -33.76
C VAL A 57 -39.68 -18.88 -34.72
N ILE A 58 -39.10 -18.41 -35.82
CA ILE A 58 -38.29 -19.20 -36.74
C ILE A 58 -36.80 -18.94 -36.48
N GLU A 59 -36.00 -19.99 -36.37
CA GLU A 59 -34.55 -19.94 -36.19
C GLU A 59 -33.87 -20.71 -37.33
N ILE A 60 -32.80 -20.14 -37.90
CA ILE A 60 -31.94 -20.83 -38.86
C ILE A 60 -30.88 -21.63 -38.09
N THR A 61 -30.86 -22.93 -38.31
CA THR A 61 -30.05 -23.89 -37.54
C THR A 61 -28.82 -24.40 -38.29
N GLU A 62 -28.77 -24.24 -39.61
CA GLU A 62 -27.62 -24.61 -40.44
C GLU A 62 -27.56 -23.71 -41.69
N GLY A 63 -26.39 -23.61 -42.31
CA GLY A 63 -26.18 -22.86 -43.56
C GLY A 63 -26.09 -21.34 -43.39
N PRO A 64 -26.05 -20.59 -44.50
CA PRO A 64 -26.05 -19.12 -44.48
C PRO A 64 -27.18 -18.53 -43.63
N GLY A 65 -26.88 -17.50 -42.85
CA GLY A 65 -27.86 -16.90 -41.94
C GLY A 65 -28.09 -17.65 -40.62
N LEU A 66 -27.22 -18.62 -40.31
CA LEU A 66 -27.18 -19.37 -39.05
C LEU A 66 -27.37 -18.49 -37.80
N ALA A 67 -28.09 -19.04 -36.81
CA ALA A 67 -28.37 -18.44 -35.50
C ALA A 67 -29.21 -17.16 -35.52
N GLN A 68 -29.80 -16.80 -36.66
CA GLN A 68 -30.78 -15.74 -36.75
C GLN A 68 -32.17 -16.26 -36.39
N ALA A 69 -32.77 -15.66 -35.36
CA ALA A 69 -34.15 -15.90 -34.96
C ALA A 69 -35.05 -14.70 -35.34
N ARG A 70 -36.26 -14.96 -35.82
CA ARG A 70 -37.25 -13.94 -36.21
C ARG A 70 -38.66 -14.36 -35.79
N LEU A 71 -39.51 -13.38 -35.51
CA LEU A 71 -40.95 -13.63 -35.30
C LEU A 71 -41.65 -13.66 -36.66
N ILE A 72 -42.48 -14.69 -36.88
CA ILE A 72 -43.37 -14.78 -38.02
C ILE A 72 -44.59 -13.89 -37.76
N THR A 73 -44.74 -12.84 -38.56
CA THR A 73 -45.86 -11.88 -38.46
C THR A 73 -47.07 -12.30 -39.30
N ASP A 74 -46.84 -13.06 -40.37
CA ASP A 74 -47.86 -13.60 -41.26
C ASP A 74 -47.31 -14.86 -41.97
N TYR A 75 -48.19 -15.81 -42.29
CA TYR A 75 -47.86 -17.06 -42.96
C TYR A 75 -48.94 -17.45 -43.96
N THR A 76 -48.56 -17.59 -45.21
CA THR A 76 -49.51 -17.85 -46.30
C THR A 76 -49.58 -19.34 -46.66
N ALA A 77 -50.66 -19.76 -47.32
CA ALA A 77 -50.80 -21.11 -47.88
C ALA A 77 -49.71 -21.48 -48.91
N GLY A 78 -48.99 -20.47 -49.44
CA GLY A 78 -47.81 -20.64 -50.30
C GLY A 78 -46.51 -20.95 -49.55
N LYS A 79 -46.58 -21.21 -48.24
CA LYS A 79 -45.44 -21.51 -47.35
C LYS A 79 -44.47 -20.36 -47.13
N VAL A 80 -44.95 -19.14 -47.32
CA VAL A 80 -44.12 -17.93 -47.12
C VAL A 80 -44.40 -17.35 -45.75
N ALA A 81 -43.35 -17.28 -44.92
CA ALA A 81 -43.34 -16.62 -43.62
C ALA A 81 -42.80 -15.19 -43.75
N SER A 82 -43.59 -14.21 -43.31
CA SER A 82 -43.21 -12.79 -43.25
C SER A 82 -42.61 -12.45 -41.89
N LEU A 83 -41.48 -11.76 -41.85
CA LEU A 83 -40.65 -11.60 -40.65
C LEU A 83 -40.81 -10.22 -40.01
N ASN A 84 -40.74 -10.16 -38.68
CA ASN A 84 -40.83 -8.90 -37.93
C ASN A 84 -39.63 -7.95 -38.14
N LYS A 85 -38.47 -8.50 -38.53
CA LYS A 85 -37.22 -7.75 -38.73
C LYS A 85 -36.42 -8.34 -39.89
N ASN A 86 -35.63 -7.49 -40.55
CA ASN A 86 -34.82 -7.92 -41.68
C ASN A 86 -33.78 -8.97 -41.27
N LEU A 87 -33.54 -9.96 -42.13
CA LEU A 87 -32.41 -10.88 -42.04
C LEU A 87 -31.10 -10.13 -42.35
N GLY A 88 -30.06 -10.38 -41.54
CA GLY A 88 -28.75 -9.78 -41.74
C GLY A 88 -28.01 -10.46 -42.89
N GLU A 89 -27.79 -11.77 -42.74
CA GLU A 89 -27.37 -12.67 -43.82
C GLU A 89 -28.58 -13.50 -44.29
N LEU A 90 -28.71 -13.67 -45.62
CA LEU A 90 -29.84 -14.38 -46.20
C LEU A 90 -29.60 -15.90 -46.17
N PRO A 91 -30.55 -16.70 -45.64
CA PRO A 91 -30.52 -18.15 -45.80
C PRO A 91 -30.81 -18.53 -47.25
N ASP A 92 -30.24 -19.66 -47.64
CA ASP A 92 -30.37 -20.24 -48.97
C ASP A 92 -30.91 -21.68 -48.93
N THR A 93 -30.92 -22.38 -50.06
CA THR A 93 -31.45 -23.74 -50.15
C THR A 93 -30.64 -24.81 -49.42
N THR A 94 -29.48 -24.46 -48.89
CA THR A 94 -28.66 -25.32 -48.03
C THR A 94 -28.91 -25.07 -46.54
N SER A 95 -29.67 -24.02 -46.22
CA SER A 95 -29.95 -23.63 -44.84
C SER A 95 -31.13 -24.44 -44.29
N THR A 96 -31.01 -24.91 -43.04
CA THR A 96 -32.12 -25.54 -42.32
C THR A 96 -32.77 -24.55 -41.36
N TYR A 97 -34.08 -24.69 -41.16
CA TYR A 97 -34.82 -23.87 -40.21
C TYR A 97 -35.62 -24.74 -39.24
N VAL A 98 -35.94 -24.13 -38.10
CA VAL A 98 -36.87 -24.66 -37.12
C VAL A 98 -37.89 -23.58 -36.80
N VAL A 99 -39.17 -23.93 -36.88
CA VAL A 99 -40.27 -23.16 -36.28
C VAL A 99 -40.54 -23.74 -34.90
N HIS A 100 -40.27 -22.92 -33.89
CA HIS A 100 -40.38 -23.32 -32.50
C HIS A 100 -41.82 -23.22 -32.02
N ARG A 101 -42.39 -24.30 -31.49
CA ARG A 101 -43.79 -24.30 -31.05
C ARG A 101 -44.05 -23.40 -29.86
N GLN A 102 -43.21 -23.50 -28.84
CA GLN A 102 -43.40 -22.77 -27.57
C GLN A 102 -42.56 -21.50 -27.57
N SER A 103 -42.92 -20.58 -28.45
CA SER A 103 -42.13 -19.39 -28.72
C SER A 103 -42.99 -18.15 -28.92
N GLY A 104 -42.33 -17.00 -28.97
CA GLY A 104 -43.00 -15.75 -29.33
C GLY A 104 -42.16 -14.52 -28.99
N GLN A 105 -42.81 -13.37 -29.07
CA GLN A 105 -42.27 -12.09 -28.65
C GLN A 105 -42.63 -11.81 -27.20
N CYS A 106 -41.66 -11.31 -26.44
CA CYS A 106 -41.86 -10.92 -25.05
C CYS A 106 -42.82 -9.73 -24.97
N GLN A 107 -43.67 -9.70 -23.94
CA GLN A 107 -44.43 -8.50 -23.62
C GLN A 107 -43.53 -7.44 -22.96
N THR A 108 -44.06 -6.24 -22.76
CA THR A 108 -43.38 -5.22 -21.95
C THR A 108 -43.14 -5.73 -20.51
N GLN A 109 -41.90 -5.59 -20.04
CA GLN A 109 -41.49 -6.05 -18.70
C GLN A 109 -41.78 -4.97 -17.63
N ASP A 110 -43.01 -4.94 -17.13
CA ASP A 110 -43.55 -3.99 -16.13
C ASP A 110 -43.67 -4.58 -14.71
N GLN A 111 -43.34 -5.86 -14.53
CA GLN A 111 -43.33 -6.52 -13.22
C GLN A 111 -42.16 -6.06 -12.34
N ALA A 112 -42.36 -6.07 -11.01
CA ALA A 112 -41.37 -5.58 -10.04
C ALA A 112 -40.02 -6.35 -10.09
N ASN A 113 -40.07 -7.66 -10.36
CA ASN A 113 -38.90 -8.56 -10.41
C ASN A 113 -38.38 -8.80 -11.83
N ARG A 114 -38.43 -7.77 -12.68
CA ARG A 114 -38.15 -7.84 -14.14
C ARG A 114 -36.77 -8.37 -14.57
N TYR A 115 -35.78 -8.45 -13.67
CA TYR A 115 -34.50 -9.10 -13.97
C TYR A 115 -34.50 -10.61 -13.70
N THR A 116 -35.42 -11.12 -12.87
CA THR A 116 -35.55 -12.55 -12.55
C THR A 116 -36.84 -13.15 -13.09
N THR A 117 -37.55 -12.42 -13.95
CA THR A 117 -38.82 -12.85 -14.54
C THR A 117 -38.95 -12.35 -15.96
N VAL A 118 -39.69 -13.07 -16.80
CA VAL A 118 -40.01 -12.69 -18.17
C VAL A 118 -41.51 -12.82 -18.41
N LYS A 119 -42.15 -11.75 -18.89
CA LYS A 119 -43.51 -11.79 -19.44
C LYS A 119 -43.50 -12.32 -20.86
N LEU A 120 -44.04 -13.53 -21.04
CA LEU A 120 -44.18 -14.23 -22.31
C LEU A 120 -45.34 -13.66 -23.14
N ALA A 121 -45.50 -14.10 -24.39
CA ALA A 121 -46.58 -13.64 -25.27
C ALA A 121 -47.97 -13.96 -24.67
N SER A 122 -48.99 -13.19 -25.04
CA SER A 122 -50.38 -13.43 -24.60
C SER A 122 -50.92 -14.81 -25.03
N THR A 123 -50.36 -15.38 -26.10
CA THR A 123 -50.64 -16.71 -26.63
C THR A 123 -49.96 -17.85 -25.86
N ALA A 124 -49.03 -17.56 -24.94
CA ALA A 124 -48.38 -18.58 -24.12
C ALA A 124 -49.39 -19.33 -23.24
N ASN A 125 -49.04 -20.54 -22.79
CA ASN A 125 -49.98 -21.44 -22.10
C ASN A 125 -50.67 -20.78 -20.89
N SER A 126 -51.95 -21.07 -20.65
CA SER A 126 -52.74 -20.46 -19.56
C SER A 126 -52.68 -21.20 -18.23
N ASN A 127 -52.00 -22.32 -18.17
CA ASN A 127 -51.89 -23.14 -16.98
C ASN A 127 -50.65 -22.76 -16.17
N ASN A 128 -50.80 -22.75 -14.85
CA ASN A 128 -49.69 -22.48 -13.95
C ASN A 128 -48.67 -23.62 -14.01
N ASP A 129 -47.39 -23.26 -13.89
CA ASP A 129 -46.24 -24.15 -13.86
C ASP A 129 -46.05 -25.08 -15.08
N TYR A 130 -46.80 -24.85 -16.17
CA TYR A 130 -46.65 -25.60 -17.42
C TYR A 130 -45.23 -25.53 -18.02
N TYR A 131 -44.49 -24.46 -17.74
CA TYR A 131 -43.09 -24.30 -18.17
C TYR A 131 -42.07 -24.49 -17.03
N LYS A 132 -42.50 -24.95 -15.85
CA LYS A 132 -41.61 -25.15 -14.70
C LYS A 132 -40.56 -26.22 -15.04
N ASN A 133 -39.31 -26.01 -14.65
CA ASN A 133 -38.15 -26.85 -14.99
C ASN A 133 -37.81 -26.95 -16.50
N CYS A 134 -38.50 -26.21 -17.37
CA CYS A 134 -38.14 -26.07 -18.78
C CYS A 134 -37.03 -25.01 -18.96
N PHE A 135 -36.37 -25.04 -20.11
CA PHE A 135 -35.35 -24.04 -20.45
C PHE A 135 -35.93 -22.96 -21.35
N ILE A 136 -35.50 -21.71 -21.14
CA ILE A 136 -35.88 -20.57 -21.98
C ILE A 136 -34.63 -19.94 -22.60
N LYS A 137 -34.62 -19.82 -23.92
CA LYS A 137 -33.64 -19.03 -24.69
C LYS A 137 -34.27 -17.70 -25.07
N LEU A 138 -33.56 -16.62 -24.80
CA LEU A 138 -33.97 -15.25 -25.07
C LEU A 138 -32.99 -14.61 -26.06
N TRP A 139 -33.53 -13.90 -27.05
CA TRP A 139 -32.76 -13.00 -27.91
C TRP A 139 -33.11 -11.57 -27.53
N HIS A 140 -32.12 -10.82 -27.03
CA HIS A 140 -32.32 -9.44 -26.58
C HIS A 140 -32.12 -8.42 -27.71
N CYS A 141 -32.91 -7.35 -27.72
CA CYS A 141 -32.88 -6.34 -28.78
C CYS A 141 -31.63 -5.43 -28.75
N ALA A 142 -31.02 -5.21 -27.58
CA ALA A 142 -30.12 -4.07 -27.35
C ALA A 142 -28.63 -4.42 -27.51
N GLU A 143 -28.25 -5.69 -27.39
CA GLU A 143 -26.83 -6.08 -27.33
C GLU A 143 -26.48 -7.34 -28.15
N HIS A 144 -27.40 -7.90 -28.95
CA HIS A 144 -27.18 -9.15 -29.70
C HIS A 144 -26.68 -10.34 -28.84
N GLU A 145 -26.90 -10.32 -27.52
CA GLU A 145 -26.55 -11.42 -26.62
C GLU A 145 -27.76 -12.35 -26.42
N THR A 146 -27.55 -13.65 -26.57
CA THR A 146 -28.53 -14.67 -26.21
C THR A 146 -28.42 -14.99 -24.72
N SER A 147 -29.57 -15.15 -24.04
CA SER A 147 -29.60 -15.59 -22.64
C SER A 147 -30.35 -16.90 -22.52
N LEU A 148 -29.70 -17.90 -21.92
CA LEU A 148 -30.31 -19.18 -21.56
C LEU A 148 -30.59 -19.20 -20.05
N ARG A 149 -31.78 -19.64 -19.65
CA ARG A 149 -32.19 -19.77 -18.24
C ARG A 149 -33.06 -21.00 -18.01
N CYS A 150 -33.16 -21.43 -16.76
CA CYS A 150 -34.15 -22.42 -16.32
C CYS A 150 -35.36 -21.70 -15.70
N ILE A 151 -36.57 -22.15 -16.02
CA ILE A 151 -37.80 -21.60 -15.45
C ILE A 151 -38.10 -22.32 -14.13
N THR A 152 -38.17 -21.58 -13.03
CA THR A 152 -38.43 -22.13 -11.69
C THR A 152 -39.91 -22.13 -11.30
N ALA A 153 -40.71 -21.27 -11.92
CA ALA A 153 -42.15 -21.19 -11.77
C ALA A 153 -42.78 -20.46 -12.96
N TYR A 154 -44.04 -20.74 -13.27
CA TYR A 154 -44.77 -20.03 -14.32
C TYR A 154 -46.20 -19.70 -13.89
N ASN A 155 -46.61 -18.45 -14.07
CA ASN A 155 -48.00 -18.04 -13.85
C ASN A 155 -48.73 -17.93 -15.19
N GLY A 156 -49.63 -18.86 -15.45
CA GLY A 156 -50.37 -18.95 -16.71
C GLY A 156 -51.43 -17.85 -16.88
N THR A 157 -51.86 -17.22 -15.78
CA THR A 157 -52.79 -16.07 -15.84
C THR A 157 -52.06 -14.79 -16.24
N THR A 158 -50.90 -14.52 -15.65
CA THR A 158 -50.12 -13.29 -15.93
C THR A 158 -49.09 -13.46 -17.03
N LYS A 159 -48.91 -14.69 -17.56
CA LYS A 159 -47.88 -15.08 -18.54
C LYS A 159 -46.45 -14.79 -18.06
N VAL A 160 -46.20 -14.88 -16.76
CA VAL A 160 -44.89 -14.55 -16.17
C VAL A 160 -44.13 -15.85 -15.88
N ALA A 161 -42.99 -16.04 -16.53
CA ALA A 161 -42.01 -17.07 -16.19
C ALA A 161 -41.00 -16.51 -15.18
N THR A 162 -40.75 -17.22 -14.09
CA THR A 162 -39.72 -16.90 -13.10
C THR A 162 -38.46 -17.69 -13.42
N LEU A 163 -37.31 -17.01 -13.38
CA LEU A 163 -36.02 -17.55 -13.78
C LEU A 163 -35.21 -17.96 -12.55
N ASP A 164 -34.27 -18.89 -12.75
CA ASP A 164 -33.36 -19.36 -11.71
C ASP A 164 -32.30 -18.31 -11.31
N THR A 165 -31.87 -17.48 -12.27
CA THR A 165 -30.84 -16.44 -12.06
C THR A 165 -31.19 -15.16 -12.82
N ALA A 166 -30.80 -14.01 -12.28
CA ALA A 166 -31.05 -12.71 -12.90
C ALA A 166 -30.45 -12.60 -14.32
N LEU A 167 -31.17 -11.91 -15.20
CA LEU A 167 -30.72 -11.51 -16.53
C LEU A 167 -29.74 -10.34 -16.42
N ALA A 168 -28.73 -10.29 -17.30
CA ALA A 168 -27.78 -9.18 -17.35
C ALA A 168 -28.43 -7.89 -17.85
N CYS A 169 -29.35 -8.02 -18.81
CA CYS A 169 -30.15 -6.94 -19.36
C CYS A 169 -31.64 -7.32 -19.34
N LEU A 170 -32.50 -6.30 -19.33
CA LEU A 170 -33.96 -6.53 -19.35
C LEU A 170 -34.41 -6.87 -20.77
N PRO A 171 -35.26 -7.90 -20.94
CA PRO A 171 -35.99 -8.09 -22.18
C PRO A 171 -36.85 -6.85 -22.45
N ASP A 172 -36.95 -6.45 -23.70
CA ASP A 172 -37.86 -5.39 -24.11
C ASP A 172 -39.04 -5.97 -24.91
N GLY A 173 -39.85 -5.08 -25.50
CA GLY A 173 -40.97 -5.50 -26.32
C GLY A 173 -40.56 -6.19 -27.62
N ASP A 174 -39.29 -6.13 -28.03
CA ASP A 174 -38.75 -6.74 -29.24
C ASP A 174 -37.99 -8.04 -28.99
N SER A 175 -37.72 -8.37 -27.72
CA SER A 175 -37.06 -9.60 -27.34
C SER A 175 -37.89 -10.82 -27.73
N LEU A 176 -37.24 -11.82 -28.34
CA LEU A 176 -37.86 -13.10 -28.68
C LEU A 176 -37.53 -14.14 -27.63
N TYR A 177 -38.43 -15.09 -27.42
CA TYR A 177 -38.19 -16.23 -26.56
C TYR A 177 -38.58 -17.54 -27.24
N VAL A 178 -37.88 -18.60 -26.85
CA VAL A 178 -38.26 -19.98 -27.12
C VAL A 178 -38.12 -20.77 -25.82
N ILE A 179 -39.10 -21.62 -25.53
CA ILE A 179 -39.10 -22.55 -24.41
C ILE A 179 -38.91 -23.96 -24.92
N TYR A 180 -38.04 -24.71 -24.23
CA TYR A 180 -37.72 -26.10 -24.53
C TYR A 180 -38.17 -26.98 -23.36
N GLY A 181 -39.27 -27.70 -23.61
CA GLY A 181 -39.85 -28.69 -22.71
C GLY A 181 -41.28 -28.37 -22.27
N GLU A 182 -41.96 -29.38 -21.76
CA GLU A 182 -43.33 -29.30 -21.24
C GLU A 182 -43.40 -29.88 -19.85
N SER A 183 -44.11 -29.23 -18.93
CA SER A 183 -44.27 -29.72 -17.57
C SER A 183 -45.71 -29.89 -17.14
N GLY A 184 -45.90 -30.76 -16.16
CA GLY A 184 -47.22 -31.04 -15.58
C GLY A 184 -47.12 -31.96 -14.37
N THR A 185 -48.28 -32.32 -13.83
CA THR A 185 -48.41 -33.29 -12.73
C THR A 185 -49.10 -34.54 -13.25
N ALA A 186 -48.53 -35.71 -12.97
CA ALA A 186 -49.11 -36.97 -13.41
C ALA A 186 -50.47 -37.21 -12.72
N GLN A 187 -51.35 -37.95 -13.37
CA GLN A 187 -52.63 -38.37 -12.80
C GLN A 187 -52.51 -39.71 -12.06
N THR A 188 -51.66 -40.60 -12.57
CA THR A 188 -51.31 -41.90 -12.00
C THR A 188 -50.15 -42.50 -12.78
N GLY A 189 -49.48 -43.52 -12.25
CA GLY A 189 -48.49 -44.33 -12.97
C GLY A 189 -48.70 -45.83 -12.76
N ALA A 190 -48.05 -46.62 -13.62
CA ALA A 190 -47.86 -48.06 -13.46
C ALA A 190 -46.38 -48.40 -13.71
N ALA A 191 -45.99 -49.67 -13.65
CA ALA A 191 -44.58 -50.08 -13.76
C ALA A 191 -43.87 -49.52 -15.00
N SER A 192 -44.53 -49.48 -16.16
CA SER A 192 -43.96 -49.00 -17.44
C SER A 192 -44.78 -47.91 -18.11
N THR A 193 -45.71 -47.28 -17.40
CA THR A 193 -46.55 -46.21 -17.96
C THR A 193 -46.75 -45.08 -16.95
N ILE A 194 -47.05 -43.90 -17.48
CA ILE A 194 -47.46 -42.73 -16.71
C ILE A 194 -48.61 -42.05 -17.45
N THR A 195 -49.69 -41.77 -16.73
CA THR A 195 -50.82 -41.00 -17.26
C THR A 195 -50.53 -39.53 -17.00
N LEU A 196 -50.30 -38.78 -18.08
CA LEU A 196 -49.99 -37.36 -18.01
C LEU A 196 -51.25 -36.54 -17.67
N ASP A 197 -51.06 -35.26 -17.38
CA ASP A 197 -52.17 -34.36 -17.08
C ASP A 197 -53.14 -34.27 -18.27
N GLY A 198 -54.38 -34.74 -18.04
CA GLY A 198 -55.43 -34.80 -19.06
C GLY A 198 -55.81 -33.45 -19.67
N THR A 199 -55.52 -32.35 -18.98
CA THR A 199 -55.85 -30.98 -19.41
C THR A 199 -54.69 -30.28 -20.13
N LEU A 200 -53.45 -30.76 -19.97
CA LEU A 200 -52.24 -30.09 -20.44
C LEU A 200 -51.55 -30.81 -21.61
N SER A 201 -51.59 -32.14 -21.61
CA SER A 201 -50.82 -32.96 -22.55
C SER A 201 -51.51 -33.11 -23.91
N SER A 202 -50.71 -33.27 -24.98
CA SER A 202 -51.20 -33.35 -26.36
C SER A 202 -52.25 -34.45 -26.59
N ALA A 203 -53.26 -34.17 -27.41
CA ALA A 203 -54.31 -35.14 -27.79
C ALA A 203 -53.94 -35.97 -29.03
N THR A 204 -52.80 -35.65 -29.64
CA THR A 204 -52.31 -36.34 -30.83
C THR A 204 -51.58 -37.60 -30.43
N ASP A 205 -51.84 -38.68 -31.15
CA ASP A 205 -51.11 -39.95 -31.01
C ASP A 205 -49.63 -39.79 -31.37
N ASP A 206 -48.77 -40.60 -30.77
CA ASP A 206 -47.32 -40.64 -31.00
C ASP A 206 -46.56 -39.35 -30.67
N TYR A 207 -47.25 -38.34 -30.13
CA TYR A 207 -46.74 -36.98 -30.05
C TYR A 207 -45.46 -36.83 -29.20
N TYR A 208 -45.34 -37.60 -28.12
CA TYR A 208 -44.17 -37.57 -27.24
C TYR A 208 -43.21 -38.74 -27.51
N ASN A 209 -43.41 -39.53 -28.57
CA ASN A 209 -42.55 -40.68 -28.88
C ASN A 209 -41.12 -40.21 -29.16
N GLY A 210 -40.15 -40.87 -28.54
CA GLY A 210 -38.73 -40.53 -28.67
C GLY A 210 -38.27 -39.36 -27.78
N LEU A 211 -39.15 -38.79 -26.96
CA LEU A 211 -38.79 -37.76 -25.99
C LEU A 211 -38.51 -38.36 -24.61
N TYR A 212 -37.75 -37.64 -23.79
CA TYR A 212 -37.49 -38.01 -22.40
C TYR A 212 -38.51 -37.37 -21.46
N ILE A 213 -38.85 -38.11 -20.40
CA ILE A 213 -39.64 -37.63 -19.27
C ILE A 213 -38.82 -37.75 -17.98
N ASP A 214 -38.66 -36.62 -17.28
CA ASP A 214 -38.07 -36.52 -15.94
C ASP A 214 -39.16 -36.38 -14.89
N ILE A 215 -39.09 -37.14 -13.80
CA ILE A 215 -39.86 -36.83 -12.60
C ILE A 215 -39.07 -35.81 -11.77
N THR A 216 -39.62 -34.62 -11.57
CA THR A 216 -38.92 -33.47 -10.97
C THR A 216 -39.31 -33.19 -9.53
N ALA A 217 -40.46 -33.70 -9.07
CA ALA A 217 -40.90 -33.70 -7.68
C ALA A 217 -41.93 -34.81 -7.42
N GLY A 218 -42.24 -35.09 -6.16
CA GLY A 218 -43.21 -36.12 -5.77
C GLY A 218 -42.67 -37.55 -5.83
N THR A 219 -43.57 -38.53 -5.89
CA THR A 219 -43.19 -39.96 -5.92
C THR A 219 -42.39 -40.29 -7.18
N GLY A 220 -41.27 -40.99 -7.03
CA GLY A 220 -40.39 -41.35 -8.14
C GLY A 220 -39.48 -40.22 -8.64
N VAL A 221 -39.36 -39.13 -7.89
CA VAL A 221 -38.48 -37.99 -8.21
C VAL A 221 -37.06 -38.41 -8.58
N GLY A 222 -36.57 -37.79 -9.65
CA GLY A 222 -35.24 -37.92 -10.17
C GLY A 222 -35.05 -38.99 -11.24
N GLN A 223 -36.00 -39.90 -11.42
CA GLN A 223 -35.98 -40.87 -12.51
C GLN A 223 -36.22 -40.19 -13.87
N SER A 224 -35.47 -40.61 -14.88
CA SER A 224 -35.66 -40.21 -16.29
C SER A 224 -35.98 -41.43 -17.13
N ARG A 225 -36.90 -41.33 -18.08
CA ARG A 225 -37.18 -42.42 -19.02
C ARG A 225 -37.45 -41.89 -20.43
N LEU A 226 -37.11 -42.69 -21.44
CA LEU A 226 -37.51 -42.43 -22.83
C LEU A 226 -38.95 -42.90 -23.02
N ILE A 227 -39.79 -42.07 -23.66
CA ILE A 227 -41.15 -42.43 -24.04
C ILE A 227 -41.09 -43.24 -25.34
N SER A 228 -41.46 -44.52 -25.26
CA SER A 228 -41.46 -45.43 -26.41
C SER A 228 -42.76 -45.40 -27.20
N ASP A 229 -43.87 -45.02 -26.55
CA ASP A 229 -45.20 -44.94 -27.15
C ASP A 229 -46.07 -43.96 -26.35
N TYR A 230 -47.02 -43.30 -27.01
CA TYR A 230 -47.93 -42.33 -26.40
C TYR A 230 -49.30 -42.34 -27.07
N VAL A 231 -50.33 -42.67 -26.29
CA VAL A 231 -51.71 -42.69 -26.78
C VAL A 231 -52.39 -41.36 -26.49
N GLY A 232 -52.59 -40.54 -27.53
CA GLY A 232 -53.07 -39.15 -27.37
C GLY A 232 -54.47 -39.02 -26.77
N ALA A 233 -55.35 -39.99 -27.02
CA ALA A 233 -56.71 -40.00 -26.49
C ALA A 233 -56.78 -40.28 -24.99
N THR A 234 -55.88 -41.12 -24.46
CA THR A 234 -55.84 -41.52 -23.04
C THR A 234 -54.76 -40.80 -22.25
N LYS A 235 -53.84 -40.10 -22.93
CA LYS A 235 -52.70 -39.38 -22.33
C LYS A 235 -51.73 -40.30 -21.59
N ILE A 236 -51.67 -41.55 -22.01
CA ILE A 236 -50.80 -42.55 -21.41
C ILE A 236 -49.50 -42.57 -22.21
N ALA A 237 -48.40 -42.23 -21.54
CA ALA A 237 -47.05 -42.43 -22.05
C ALA A 237 -46.51 -43.77 -21.54
N THR A 238 -46.05 -44.61 -22.46
CA THR A 238 -45.32 -45.85 -22.17
C THR A 238 -43.83 -45.56 -22.23
N VAL A 239 -43.09 -45.99 -21.21
CA VAL A 239 -41.65 -45.75 -21.08
C VAL A 239 -40.82 -46.98 -21.46
N SER A 240 -39.63 -46.74 -22.00
CA SER A 240 -38.72 -47.77 -22.54
C SER A 240 -38.17 -48.72 -21.49
N VAL A 241 -38.10 -48.28 -20.23
CA VAL A 241 -37.64 -49.07 -19.08
C VAL A 241 -38.60 -48.80 -17.92
N SER A 242 -38.97 -49.83 -17.17
CA SER A 242 -39.84 -49.70 -16.02
C SER A 242 -39.30 -48.68 -14.99
N TRP A 243 -40.21 -48.03 -14.28
CA TRP A 243 -39.88 -47.19 -13.13
C TRP A 243 -39.39 -48.05 -11.99
N ASP A 244 -38.31 -47.64 -11.33
CA ASP A 244 -37.85 -48.25 -10.08
C ASP A 244 -38.81 -47.91 -8.94
N THR A 245 -39.29 -46.67 -8.93
CA THR A 245 -40.40 -46.20 -8.09
C THR A 245 -41.53 -45.69 -8.98
N THR A 246 -42.66 -46.38 -8.97
CA THR A 246 -43.82 -46.03 -9.81
C THR A 246 -44.33 -44.61 -9.49
N PRO A 247 -44.42 -43.70 -10.48
CA PRO A 247 -45.01 -42.37 -10.31
C PRO A 247 -46.48 -42.45 -9.87
N ASP A 248 -46.94 -41.44 -9.14
CA ASP A 248 -48.33 -41.30 -8.70
C ASP A 248 -48.87 -39.89 -9.01
N ASN A 249 -50.03 -39.54 -8.44
CA ASN A 249 -50.67 -38.25 -8.66
C ASN A 249 -49.98 -37.05 -7.99
N THR A 250 -48.88 -37.28 -7.26
CA THR A 250 -48.01 -36.23 -6.70
C THR A 250 -46.78 -35.98 -7.56
N SER A 251 -46.52 -36.85 -8.53
CA SER A 251 -45.33 -36.78 -9.39
C SER A 251 -45.43 -35.60 -10.37
N GLU A 252 -44.58 -34.60 -10.18
CA GLU A 252 -44.37 -33.54 -11.19
C GLU A 252 -43.37 -34.01 -12.24
N PHE A 253 -43.62 -33.72 -13.51
CA PHE A 253 -42.77 -34.16 -14.61
C PHE A 253 -42.37 -33.02 -15.55
N THR A 254 -41.28 -33.23 -16.29
CA THR A 254 -40.87 -32.42 -17.44
C THR A 254 -40.55 -33.34 -18.61
N ILE A 255 -41.13 -33.08 -19.78
CA ILE A 255 -40.88 -33.76 -21.04
C ILE A 255 -40.03 -32.87 -21.93
N TYR A 256 -39.02 -33.45 -22.57
CA TYR A 256 -38.15 -32.72 -23.49
C TYR A 256 -37.51 -33.67 -24.51
N GLY A 257 -37.13 -33.15 -25.67
CA GLY A 257 -36.31 -33.88 -26.62
C GLY A 257 -34.82 -33.75 -26.28
N GLY A 258 -34.03 -34.77 -26.61
CA GLY A 258 -32.62 -34.85 -26.26
C GLY A 258 -32.30 -36.13 -25.51
N TRP A 259 -31.37 -36.09 -24.57
CA TRP A 259 -30.86 -37.28 -23.87
C TRP A 259 -30.79 -37.05 -22.36
N ALA A 260 -31.03 -38.10 -21.57
CA ALA A 260 -30.87 -38.06 -20.12
C ALA A 260 -30.02 -39.25 -19.66
N GLY A 261 -29.02 -38.98 -18.82
CA GLY A 261 -28.36 -40.00 -18.03
C GLY A 261 -29.19 -40.39 -16.81
N GLU A 262 -28.90 -41.56 -16.24
CA GLU A 262 -29.44 -41.98 -14.95
C GLU A 262 -28.65 -41.33 -13.79
N PHE A 263 -29.09 -41.54 -12.55
CA PHE A 263 -28.30 -41.15 -11.39
C PHE A 263 -27.07 -42.03 -11.23
N GLU A 264 -25.91 -41.39 -11.12
CA GLU A 264 -24.65 -42.07 -10.90
C GLU A 264 -24.10 -41.68 -9.52
N ASP A 265 -23.86 -42.70 -8.67
CA ASP A 265 -23.17 -42.51 -7.39
C ASP A 265 -21.70 -42.22 -7.66
N CYS A 266 -21.27 -41.02 -7.27
CA CYS A 266 -19.91 -40.52 -7.39
C CYS A 266 -19.25 -40.24 -6.03
N SER A 267 -19.81 -40.74 -4.92
CA SER A 267 -19.30 -40.51 -3.56
C SER A 267 -17.85 -40.96 -3.35
N LYS A 268 -17.40 -41.95 -4.12
CA LYS A 268 -16.02 -42.47 -4.10
C LYS A 268 -15.06 -41.68 -4.98
N ASN A 269 -15.56 -40.67 -5.69
CA ASN A 269 -14.80 -39.87 -6.63
C ASN A 269 -14.51 -38.48 -6.04
N SER A 270 -13.44 -37.88 -6.53
CA SER A 270 -12.96 -36.57 -6.10
C SER A 270 -13.18 -35.51 -7.17
N SER A 271 -13.22 -35.91 -8.45
CA SER A 271 -13.62 -35.06 -9.57
C SER A 271 -14.35 -35.86 -10.64
N ILE A 272 -15.13 -35.15 -11.44
CA ILE A 272 -15.88 -35.67 -12.59
C ILE A 272 -15.45 -34.84 -13.79
N THR A 273 -15.03 -35.48 -14.87
CA THR A 273 -14.82 -34.84 -16.17
C THR A 273 -15.87 -35.32 -17.14
N VAL A 274 -16.47 -34.39 -17.85
CA VAL A 274 -17.57 -34.60 -18.79
C VAL A 274 -17.15 -34.06 -20.13
N THR A 275 -17.34 -34.84 -21.18
CA THR A 275 -17.13 -34.42 -22.55
C THR A 275 -18.40 -34.68 -23.34
N THR A 276 -18.95 -33.63 -23.95
CA THR A 276 -20.11 -33.71 -24.84
C THR A 276 -19.71 -33.23 -26.21
N VAL A 277 -20.01 -34.03 -27.23
CA VAL A 277 -19.81 -33.69 -28.64
C VAL A 277 -21.14 -33.83 -29.34
N ILE A 278 -21.62 -32.75 -29.97
CA ILE A 278 -22.80 -32.77 -30.84
C ILE A 278 -22.38 -32.58 -32.29
N THR A 279 -23.18 -33.08 -33.22
CA THR A 279 -22.97 -32.92 -34.66
C THR A 279 -23.19 -31.46 -35.08
N GLU A 280 -22.50 -31.04 -36.13
CA GLU A 280 -22.73 -29.74 -36.78
C GLU A 280 -24.20 -29.64 -37.24
N GLY A 281 -24.89 -28.54 -36.92
CA GLY A 281 -26.33 -28.38 -37.13
C GLY A 281 -27.17 -28.42 -35.84
N ASP A 282 -26.69 -29.17 -34.84
CA ASP A 282 -27.46 -29.42 -33.62
C ASP A 282 -27.26 -28.33 -32.56
N ILE A 283 -28.30 -28.08 -31.76
CA ILE A 283 -28.24 -27.16 -30.62
C ILE A 283 -28.85 -27.84 -29.41
N ALA A 284 -28.14 -27.82 -28.27
CA ALA A 284 -28.61 -28.43 -27.04
C ALA A 284 -28.18 -27.65 -25.79
N VAL A 285 -29.01 -27.68 -24.76
CA VAL A 285 -28.63 -27.31 -23.40
C VAL A 285 -28.01 -28.51 -22.71
N ILE A 286 -26.76 -28.41 -22.29
CA ILE A 286 -26.15 -29.35 -21.35
C ILE A 286 -26.54 -28.90 -19.94
N ASP A 287 -27.35 -29.69 -19.23
CA ASP A 287 -27.69 -29.48 -17.82
C ASP A 287 -26.92 -30.48 -16.95
N MET A 288 -25.95 -29.96 -16.21
CA MET A 288 -25.12 -30.71 -15.26
C MET A 288 -25.69 -30.50 -13.87
N GLN A 289 -26.14 -31.60 -13.26
CA GLN A 289 -26.78 -31.60 -11.96
C GLN A 289 -25.84 -32.22 -10.92
N LEU A 290 -25.41 -31.38 -9.98
CA LEU A 290 -24.53 -31.70 -8.86
C LEU A 290 -25.28 -31.44 -7.55
N GLY A 291 -24.74 -31.82 -6.40
CA GLY A 291 -25.40 -31.57 -5.12
C GLY A 291 -26.56 -32.51 -4.81
N LEU A 292 -26.80 -33.52 -5.65
CA LEU A 292 -27.98 -34.38 -5.60
C LEU A 292 -27.92 -35.31 -4.38
N THR A 293 -29.07 -35.46 -3.71
CA THR A 293 -29.33 -36.56 -2.77
C THR A 293 -29.78 -37.82 -3.51
N SER A 294 -29.95 -38.93 -2.79
CA SER A 294 -30.53 -40.18 -3.31
C SER A 294 -31.95 -40.05 -3.88
N THR A 295 -32.60 -38.90 -3.64
CA THR A 295 -33.94 -38.56 -4.14
C THR A 295 -33.89 -37.46 -5.20
N GLY A 296 -32.71 -37.12 -5.74
CA GLY A 296 -32.54 -36.05 -6.72
C GLY A 296 -32.83 -34.63 -6.18
N SER A 297 -32.95 -34.49 -4.86
CA SER A 297 -33.24 -33.21 -4.19
C SER A 297 -31.96 -32.42 -3.90
N SER A 298 -32.07 -31.11 -3.68
CA SER A 298 -30.93 -30.19 -3.42
C SER A 298 -29.92 -30.03 -4.57
N LYS A 299 -30.43 -30.02 -5.81
CA LYS A 299 -29.63 -29.85 -7.04
C LYS A 299 -28.99 -28.46 -7.15
N ARG A 300 -27.67 -28.43 -7.40
CA ARG A 300 -26.95 -27.30 -8.00
C ARG A 300 -26.82 -27.58 -9.48
N GLN A 301 -27.44 -26.74 -10.30
CA GLN A 301 -27.47 -26.92 -11.74
C GLN A 301 -26.53 -25.92 -12.41
N LYS A 302 -25.79 -26.41 -13.40
CA LYS A 302 -25.08 -25.56 -14.35
C LYS A 302 -25.55 -25.96 -15.74
N TYR A 303 -26.08 -24.99 -16.48
CA TYR A 303 -26.55 -25.20 -17.84
C TYR A 303 -25.71 -24.40 -18.84
N ILE A 304 -25.43 -25.02 -19.99
CA ILE A 304 -24.55 -24.47 -21.02
C ILE A 304 -25.17 -24.75 -22.39
N GLU A 305 -25.20 -23.76 -23.27
CA GLU A 305 -25.59 -23.94 -24.66
C GLU A 305 -24.42 -24.53 -25.45
N ASN A 306 -24.61 -25.74 -25.96
CA ASN A 306 -23.75 -26.38 -26.95
C ASN A 306 -24.38 -26.17 -28.35
N SER A 307 -23.59 -25.69 -29.30
CA SER A 307 -24.04 -25.27 -30.64
C SER A 307 -22.89 -25.40 -31.64
N ILE A 308 -23.14 -25.16 -32.93
CA ILE A 308 -22.11 -25.15 -34.01
C ILE A 308 -20.88 -24.29 -33.69
N LYS A 309 -21.04 -23.20 -32.93
CA LYS A 309 -19.90 -22.34 -32.54
C LYS A 309 -18.96 -23.03 -31.55
N PHE A 310 -19.45 -24.04 -30.83
CA PHE A 310 -18.74 -24.79 -29.78
C PHE A 310 -19.22 -26.24 -29.73
N PRO A 311 -19.09 -27.04 -30.81
CA PRO A 311 -19.76 -28.36 -30.93
C PRO A 311 -19.24 -29.38 -29.90
N THR A 312 -18.10 -29.07 -29.29
CA THR A 312 -17.49 -29.83 -28.20
C THR A 312 -17.50 -28.99 -26.93
N SER A 313 -17.91 -29.62 -25.82
CA SER A 313 -17.90 -29.02 -24.49
C SER A 313 -17.26 -29.99 -23.50
N VAL A 314 -16.22 -29.53 -22.81
CA VAL A 314 -15.51 -30.30 -21.79
C VAL A 314 -15.63 -29.57 -20.46
N HIS A 315 -16.12 -30.25 -19.44
CA HIS A 315 -16.28 -29.72 -18.09
C HIS A 315 -15.59 -30.61 -17.08
N SER A 316 -14.99 -30.01 -16.05
CA SER A 316 -14.41 -30.73 -14.93
C SER A 316 -14.90 -30.13 -13.62
N HIS A 317 -15.53 -30.95 -12.80
CA HIS A 317 -16.15 -30.54 -11.55
C HIS A 317 -15.53 -31.30 -10.38
N THR A 318 -15.43 -30.63 -9.24
CA THR A 318 -15.13 -31.32 -7.97
C THR A 318 -16.41 -32.01 -7.49
N VAL A 319 -16.29 -33.24 -7.01
CA VAL A 319 -17.41 -33.94 -6.39
C VAL A 319 -17.76 -33.25 -5.07
N ILE A 320 -18.99 -32.77 -4.97
CA ILE A 320 -19.50 -32.07 -3.78
C ILE A 320 -20.70 -32.79 -3.14
N SER A 321 -21.12 -33.94 -3.69
CA SER A 321 -22.28 -34.72 -3.27
C SER A 321 -22.15 -36.19 -3.68
N GLU A 322 -23.04 -37.03 -3.14
CA GLU A 322 -23.09 -38.47 -3.43
C GLU A 322 -23.50 -38.78 -4.88
N TYR A 323 -24.46 -38.04 -5.45
CA TYR A 323 -24.95 -38.32 -6.80
C TYR A 323 -24.63 -37.21 -7.80
N TYR A 324 -24.41 -37.63 -9.05
CA TYR A 324 -24.28 -36.79 -10.24
C TYR A 324 -25.28 -37.23 -11.31
N LYS A 325 -25.80 -36.28 -12.07
CA LYS A 325 -26.63 -36.54 -13.25
C LYS A 325 -26.37 -35.49 -14.30
N GLN A 326 -26.44 -35.91 -15.56
CA GLN A 326 -26.39 -35.01 -16.69
C GLN A 326 -27.53 -35.29 -17.65
N LYS A 327 -28.05 -34.23 -18.24
CA LYS A 327 -28.96 -34.33 -19.37
C LYS A 327 -28.64 -33.30 -20.43
N LEU A 328 -29.03 -33.62 -21.65
CA LEU A 328 -29.01 -32.74 -22.80
C LEU A 328 -30.46 -32.47 -23.23
N VAL A 329 -30.82 -31.20 -23.34
CA VAL A 329 -32.13 -30.77 -23.84
C VAL A 329 -31.94 -30.20 -25.23
N GLY A 330 -32.47 -30.87 -26.25
CA GLY A 330 -32.45 -30.42 -27.64
C GLY A 330 -33.23 -29.13 -27.82
N MET A 331 -32.62 -28.16 -28.51
CA MET A 331 -33.13 -26.81 -28.66
C MET A 331 -33.77 -26.61 -30.03
N GLY A 332 -34.68 -27.51 -30.37
CA GLY A 332 -35.39 -27.44 -31.64
C GLY A 332 -34.75 -28.25 -32.77
N THR A 333 -33.69 -29.02 -32.52
CA THR A 333 -33.08 -29.92 -33.52
C THR A 333 -33.02 -31.33 -32.96
N THR A 334 -32.83 -32.31 -33.84
CA THR A 334 -32.28 -33.60 -33.39
C THR A 334 -30.96 -33.31 -32.67
N VAL A 335 -30.67 -34.02 -31.59
CA VAL A 335 -29.37 -33.98 -30.94
C VAL A 335 -28.67 -35.25 -31.33
N THR A 336 -27.54 -35.16 -32.01
CA THR A 336 -26.76 -36.29 -32.51
C THR A 336 -25.32 -36.12 -32.06
N GLY A 337 -24.64 -37.21 -31.73
CA GLY A 337 -23.25 -37.16 -31.28
C GLY A 337 -22.93 -38.15 -30.17
N ASN A 338 -21.91 -37.81 -29.37
CA ASN A 338 -21.38 -38.66 -28.30
C ASN A 338 -21.24 -37.88 -27.00
N HIS A 339 -21.53 -38.56 -25.89
CA HIS A 339 -21.32 -38.03 -24.55
C HIS A 339 -20.49 -39.02 -23.73
N GLN A 340 -19.54 -38.51 -22.95
CA GLN A 340 -18.66 -39.30 -22.09
C GLN A 340 -18.54 -38.64 -20.71
N THR A 341 -18.72 -39.43 -19.66
CA THR A 341 -18.42 -39.03 -18.27
C THR A 341 -17.29 -39.90 -17.72
N ILE A 342 -16.31 -39.25 -17.10
CA ILE A 342 -15.12 -39.83 -16.50
C ILE A 342 -15.10 -39.46 -15.03
N PHE A 343 -15.17 -40.46 -14.17
CA PHE A 343 -15.09 -40.28 -12.73
C PHE A 343 -13.67 -40.53 -12.25
N HIS A 344 -13.09 -39.58 -11.51
CA HIS A 344 -11.72 -39.66 -10.99
C HIS A 344 -11.75 -40.00 -9.52
N THR A 345 -11.12 -41.11 -9.12
CA THR A 345 -11.05 -41.55 -7.72
C THR A 345 -10.07 -40.72 -6.88
N GLN A 346 -9.12 -40.03 -7.54
CA GLN A 346 -8.15 -39.14 -6.90
C GLN A 346 -8.13 -37.78 -7.60
N LYS A 347 -7.93 -36.71 -6.81
CA LYS A 347 -7.89 -35.36 -7.37
C LYS A 347 -6.67 -35.27 -8.26
N ASN A 348 -6.88 -34.98 -9.54
CA ASN A 348 -5.78 -34.85 -10.47
C ASN A 348 -4.86 -33.70 -10.00
N ASN A 349 -3.63 -34.05 -9.61
CA ASN A 349 -2.59 -33.06 -9.29
C ASN A 349 -2.00 -32.43 -10.56
N ALA A 350 -2.36 -32.93 -11.75
CA ALA A 350 -1.99 -32.32 -13.02
C ALA A 350 -2.96 -31.19 -13.38
N ILE A 351 -2.38 -30.04 -13.68
CA ILE A 351 -3.06 -28.80 -14.09
C ILE A 351 -3.81 -29.08 -15.40
N SER A 352 -5.14 -28.94 -15.40
CA SER A 352 -5.98 -29.17 -16.59
C SER A 352 -6.08 -27.95 -17.52
N SER A 353 -5.48 -26.82 -17.15
CA SER A 353 -5.39 -25.59 -17.97
C SER A 353 -3.93 -25.26 -18.28
N VAL A 354 -3.65 -24.85 -19.52
CA VAL A 354 -2.30 -24.40 -19.90
C VAL A 354 -2.12 -22.92 -19.55
N ILE A 355 -0.90 -22.52 -19.21
CA ILE A 355 -0.55 -21.15 -18.78
C ILE A 355 -0.98 -20.07 -19.80
N ASN A 356 -1.15 -20.43 -21.08
CA ASN A 356 -1.52 -19.51 -22.16
C ASN A 356 -3.00 -19.60 -22.59
N GLU A 357 -3.87 -20.23 -21.82
CA GLU A 357 -5.29 -20.31 -22.17
C GLU A 357 -6.03 -19.00 -21.87
N ASN A 358 -6.76 -18.47 -22.86
CA ASN A 358 -7.58 -17.27 -22.69
C ASN A 358 -8.83 -17.56 -21.84
N ILE A 359 -9.02 -16.82 -20.75
CA ILE A 359 -10.23 -16.90 -19.93
C ILE A 359 -11.40 -16.26 -20.68
N ASN A 360 -12.47 -17.01 -20.92
CA ASN A 360 -13.73 -16.48 -21.45
C ASN A 360 -14.92 -16.85 -20.56
N ALA A 361 -16.10 -16.26 -20.83
CA ALA A 361 -17.32 -16.42 -20.03
C ALA A 361 -17.85 -17.87 -19.94
N LYS A 362 -17.28 -18.80 -20.72
CA LYS A 362 -17.67 -20.21 -20.77
C LYS A 362 -16.65 -21.15 -20.12
N ASN A 363 -15.48 -20.66 -19.68
CA ASN A 363 -14.49 -21.48 -18.99
C ASN A 363 -14.97 -21.83 -17.58
N ASP A 364 -15.05 -23.13 -17.27
CA ASP A 364 -15.28 -23.63 -15.92
C ASP A 364 -13.94 -23.95 -15.26
N CYS A 365 -13.19 -22.92 -14.86
CA CYS A 365 -11.95 -23.14 -14.12
C CYS A 365 -12.25 -23.21 -12.62
N LEU A 366 -11.59 -24.16 -11.93
CA LEU A 366 -11.54 -24.19 -10.48
C LEU A 366 -10.83 -22.90 -10.02
N LEU A 367 -11.62 -21.87 -9.68
CA LEU A 367 -11.14 -20.53 -9.31
C LEU A 367 -10.22 -20.62 -8.10
N THR A 368 -8.93 -20.76 -8.39
CA THR A 368 -7.89 -20.63 -7.39
C THR A 368 -6.87 -19.62 -7.94
N ARG A 369 -7.16 -18.32 -7.70
CA ARG A 369 -6.30 -17.08 -7.74
C ARG A 369 -6.69 -16.09 -8.86
N SER A 370 -6.82 -14.75 -8.65
CA SER A 370 -6.05 -13.79 -7.83
C SER A 370 -6.88 -12.65 -7.16
N VAL A 371 -6.22 -11.86 -6.30
CA VAL A 371 -6.76 -11.22 -5.06
C VAL A 371 -7.11 -9.71 -5.17
N LEU A 372 -6.99 -9.05 -6.33
CA LEU A 372 -7.17 -7.58 -6.41
C LEU A 372 -7.99 -7.12 -7.64
N ALA A 373 -9.18 -6.56 -7.39
CA ALA A 373 -10.06 -5.91 -8.37
C ALA A 373 -10.49 -4.53 -7.85
N ALA A 374 -10.72 -3.56 -8.74
CA ALA A 374 -11.15 -2.19 -8.39
C ALA A 374 -12.46 -1.81 -9.10
N GLN A 375 -13.30 -1.03 -8.42
CA GLN A 375 -14.59 -0.55 -8.93
C GLN A 375 -14.39 0.76 -9.71
N ASN A 376 -14.89 0.85 -10.94
CA ASN A 376 -14.88 2.09 -11.72
C ASN A 376 -15.99 3.07 -11.24
N SER A 377 -15.99 4.29 -11.78
CA SER A 377 -16.99 5.34 -11.47
C SER A 377 -18.44 4.95 -11.77
N ASP A 378 -18.63 3.91 -12.58
CA ASP A 378 -19.93 3.39 -13.00
C ASP A 378 -20.37 2.18 -12.16
N GLY A 379 -19.62 1.85 -11.10
CA GLY A 379 -19.95 0.79 -10.15
C GLY A 379 -19.51 -0.62 -10.57
N VAL A 380 -18.75 -0.76 -11.66
CA VAL A 380 -18.29 -2.04 -12.23
C VAL A 380 -16.89 -2.39 -11.74
N PHE A 381 -16.74 -3.60 -11.18
CA PHE A 381 -15.43 -4.13 -10.78
C PHE A 381 -14.65 -4.65 -11.99
N ARG A 382 -13.40 -4.22 -12.13
CA ARG A 382 -12.47 -4.68 -13.17
C ARG A 382 -11.18 -5.20 -12.56
N ASN A 383 -10.59 -6.19 -13.24
CA ASN A 383 -9.25 -6.66 -12.93
C ASN A 383 -8.23 -5.56 -13.26
N VAL A 384 -7.23 -5.40 -12.42
CA VAL A 384 -6.17 -4.40 -12.66
C VAL A 384 -5.20 -4.97 -13.69
N ASN A 385 -4.97 -4.23 -14.79
CA ASN A 385 -4.04 -4.62 -15.84
C ASN A 385 -2.57 -4.52 -15.36
N ALA A 386 -1.72 -5.38 -15.92
CA ALA A 386 -0.26 -5.25 -15.82
C ALA A 386 0.32 -4.64 -17.10
N ASP A 387 1.44 -3.92 -16.99
CA ASP A 387 2.21 -3.43 -18.14
C ASP A 387 3.05 -4.55 -18.80
N ASN A 388 3.75 -4.22 -19.89
CA ASN A 388 4.62 -5.15 -20.61
C ASN A 388 5.86 -5.60 -19.80
N GLU A 389 6.07 -5.02 -18.62
CA GLU A 389 7.16 -5.33 -17.68
C GLU A 389 6.64 -6.04 -16.42
N SER A 390 5.35 -6.43 -16.39
CA SER A 390 4.66 -7.09 -15.27
C SER A 390 4.43 -6.21 -14.02
N ASN A 391 4.43 -4.88 -14.16
CA ASN A 391 4.03 -3.95 -13.10
C ASN A 391 2.53 -3.64 -13.14
N LEU A 392 1.95 -3.27 -12.00
CA LEU A 392 0.52 -2.96 -11.87
C LEU A 392 0.19 -1.56 -12.42
N PHE A 393 -0.80 -1.45 -13.31
CA PHE A 393 -1.27 -0.16 -13.83
C PHE A 393 -2.42 0.39 -12.98
N VAL A 394 -2.12 1.30 -12.04
CA VAL A 394 -3.12 1.91 -11.14
C VAL A 394 -3.27 3.41 -11.38
N ASN A 395 -4.51 3.85 -11.50
CA ASN A 395 -4.86 5.27 -11.41
C ASN A 395 -5.05 5.62 -9.92
N ILE A 396 -4.15 6.41 -9.37
CA ILE A 396 -4.21 6.82 -7.96
C ILE A 396 -5.27 7.92 -7.85
N SER A 397 -6.34 7.71 -7.07
CA SER A 397 -7.41 8.72 -6.96
C SER A 397 -7.00 9.93 -6.13
N ASN A 398 -6.05 9.76 -5.20
CA ASN A 398 -5.42 10.81 -4.39
C ASN A 398 -4.12 10.28 -3.74
N PRO A 399 -3.13 11.16 -3.48
CA PRO A 399 -3.20 12.62 -3.59
C PRO A 399 -2.78 13.15 -4.97
N HIS A 400 -3.60 14.02 -5.56
CA HIS A 400 -3.23 14.83 -6.72
C HIS A 400 -2.94 16.28 -6.32
N ASP A 401 -2.07 16.95 -7.06
CA ASP A 401 -1.92 18.40 -6.98
C ASP A 401 -3.17 19.11 -7.58
N ALA A 402 -3.22 20.43 -7.47
CA ALA A 402 -4.35 21.22 -8.00
C ALA A 402 -4.53 21.11 -9.53
N TYR A 403 -3.57 20.50 -10.24
CA TYR A 403 -3.56 20.30 -11.68
C TYR A 403 -3.77 18.82 -12.07
N GLY A 404 -4.04 17.94 -11.09
CA GLY A 404 -4.32 16.52 -11.34
C GLY A 404 -3.09 15.64 -11.51
N ASN A 405 -1.87 16.16 -11.32
CA ASN A 405 -0.66 15.32 -11.29
C ASN A 405 -0.56 14.62 -9.94
N LEU A 406 0.05 13.44 -9.90
CA LEU A 406 0.36 12.77 -8.65
C LEU A 406 1.23 13.67 -7.77
N ALA A 407 0.71 14.06 -6.60
CA ALA A 407 1.45 14.88 -5.66
C ALA A 407 2.48 13.99 -4.96
N VAL A 408 3.72 14.01 -5.46
CA VAL A 408 4.83 13.26 -4.88
C VAL A 408 5.72 14.23 -4.09
N SER A 409 5.90 13.97 -2.80
CA SER A 409 6.94 14.63 -2.00
C SER A 409 8.22 13.77 -2.03
N SER A 410 9.31 14.31 -2.55
CA SER A 410 10.62 13.68 -2.44
C SER A 410 11.24 13.99 -1.07
N PRO A 411 11.90 13.01 -0.42
CA PRO A 411 12.73 13.29 0.75
C PRO A 411 13.97 14.08 0.33
N GLU A 412 14.35 15.07 1.14
CA GLU A 412 15.59 15.83 1.06
C GLU A 412 16.38 15.62 2.36
N GLU A 413 17.67 15.35 2.26
CA GLU A 413 18.53 15.19 3.43
C GLU A 413 18.75 16.55 4.12
N SER A 414 18.44 16.63 5.41
CA SER A 414 18.64 17.84 6.21
C SER A 414 19.96 17.83 6.98
N ILE A 415 20.31 16.70 7.59
CA ILE A 415 21.56 16.47 8.33
C ILE A 415 21.93 14.99 8.24
N SER A 416 23.23 14.69 8.26
CA SER A 416 23.74 13.31 8.23
C SER A 416 25.03 13.16 9.03
N MET A 417 25.35 11.91 9.36
CA MET A 417 26.58 11.48 10.02
C MET A 417 27.12 10.27 9.28
N VAL A 418 28.40 10.30 8.92
CA VAL A 418 29.10 9.20 8.25
C VAL A 418 30.47 9.00 8.88
N PHE A 419 30.87 7.74 9.09
CA PHE A 419 32.05 7.40 9.89
C PHE A 419 33.08 6.56 9.12
N HIS A 420 33.41 6.95 7.88
CA HIS A 420 34.37 6.21 7.06
C HIS A 420 35.80 6.21 7.62
N TYR A 421 36.24 7.32 8.22
CA TYR A 421 37.65 7.52 8.61
C TYR A 421 37.82 7.96 10.06
N ASN A 422 37.04 8.94 10.51
CA ASN A 422 37.14 9.53 11.84
C ASN A 422 35.81 10.16 12.27
N ILE A 423 35.76 10.61 13.52
CA ILE A 423 34.68 11.47 14.03
C ILE A 423 35.16 12.91 13.82
N THR A 424 34.57 13.60 12.83
CA THR A 424 34.99 14.96 12.48
C THR A 424 34.38 15.97 13.45
N PRO A 425 35.19 16.77 14.17
CA PRO A 425 34.70 17.73 15.17
C PRO A 425 33.99 18.95 14.55
N PHE A 426 34.06 19.11 13.23
CA PHE A 426 33.37 20.18 12.49
C PHE A 426 31.91 19.86 12.18
N GLU A 427 31.53 18.59 12.24
CA GLU A 427 30.16 18.12 11.98
C GLU A 427 29.53 17.54 13.24
N ASN A 428 30.36 17.05 14.17
CA ASN A 428 29.93 16.29 15.34
C ASN A 428 30.53 16.86 16.62
N GLU A 429 29.73 16.83 17.68
CA GLU A 429 30.16 17.01 19.05
C GLU A 429 30.34 15.65 19.74
N THR A 430 31.49 15.44 20.37
CA THR A 430 31.75 14.28 21.22
C THR A 430 31.75 14.68 22.69
N PHE A 431 31.03 13.93 23.51
CA PHE A 431 31.06 14.04 24.97
C PHE A 431 31.55 12.74 25.58
N VAL A 432 32.44 12.86 26.57
CA VAL A 432 33.00 11.76 27.35
C VAL A 432 33.01 12.16 28.82
N LYS A 433 32.60 11.23 29.68
CA LYS A 433 32.65 11.33 31.15
C LYS A 433 33.32 10.07 31.70
N GLY A 434 34.22 10.26 32.67
CA GLY A 434 34.92 9.13 33.31
C GLY A 434 35.76 8.34 32.30
N SER A 435 35.52 7.04 32.17
CA SER A 435 36.22 6.17 31.21
C SER A 435 35.50 5.99 29.88
N GLY A 436 34.50 6.81 29.57
CA GLY A 436 33.79 6.75 28.30
C GLY A 436 34.71 6.95 27.09
N ALA A 437 34.33 6.42 25.93
CA ALA A 437 35.06 6.66 24.68
C ALA A 437 34.13 6.72 23.47
N ALA A 438 34.59 7.42 22.43
CA ALA A 438 34.04 7.34 21.08
C ALA A 438 35.19 7.13 20.09
N SER A 439 35.07 6.12 19.22
CA SER A 439 36.12 5.75 18.26
C SER A 439 35.53 5.27 16.95
N VAL A 440 36.32 5.31 15.88
CA VAL A 440 35.95 4.76 14.57
C VAL A 440 36.92 3.64 14.22
N ALA A 441 36.38 2.47 13.92
CA ALA A 441 37.10 1.32 13.40
C ALA A 441 36.18 0.53 12.47
N ASP A 442 36.73 -0.08 11.41
CA ASP A 442 35.96 -0.88 10.44
C ASP A 442 34.74 -0.13 9.85
N SER A 443 34.87 1.18 9.63
CA SER A 443 33.79 2.08 9.19
C SER A 443 32.57 2.16 10.14
N LEU A 444 32.77 1.85 11.42
CA LEU A 444 31.76 1.95 12.48
C LEU A 444 32.22 2.94 13.55
N CYS A 445 31.37 3.92 13.85
CA CYS A 445 31.50 4.69 15.09
C CYS A 445 31.02 3.83 16.26
N THR A 446 31.92 3.57 17.21
CA THR A 446 31.63 2.90 18.48
C THR A 446 31.60 3.95 19.58
N VAL A 447 30.46 4.07 20.26
CA VAL A 447 30.32 4.90 21.46
C VAL A 447 30.19 3.97 22.66
N SER A 448 31.15 4.02 23.58
CA SER A 448 31.23 3.12 24.75
C SER A 448 31.26 3.87 26.08
N SER A 449 30.73 3.24 27.12
CA SER A 449 30.77 3.78 28.48
C SER A 449 32.12 3.57 29.18
N GLY A 450 32.92 2.61 28.73
CA GLY A 450 34.08 2.13 29.46
C GLY A 450 33.70 1.35 30.73
N THR A 451 34.69 1.06 31.57
CA THR A 451 34.57 0.15 32.72
C THR A 451 34.49 0.84 34.08
N THR A 452 34.66 2.16 34.15
CA THR A 452 34.52 2.93 35.40
C THR A 452 33.05 3.27 35.64
N ALA A 453 32.59 3.14 36.88
CA ALA A 453 31.22 3.50 37.23
C ALA A 453 30.90 4.98 36.99
N ASN A 454 29.67 5.26 36.59
CA ASN A 454 29.08 6.54 36.24
C ASN A 454 29.76 7.20 35.03
N SER A 455 30.20 6.37 34.08
CA SER A 455 30.82 6.80 32.84
C SER A 455 29.82 6.78 31.70
N ALA A 456 29.86 7.83 30.89
CA ALA A 456 28.94 8.03 29.78
C ALA A 456 29.66 8.64 28.59
N SER A 457 29.16 8.37 27.40
CA SER A 457 29.67 8.93 26.15
C SER A 457 28.54 9.28 25.21
N ARG A 458 28.75 10.33 24.40
CA ARG A 458 27.82 10.75 23.35
C ARG A 458 28.58 11.17 22.11
N VAL A 459 28.01 10.88 20.96
CA VAL A 459 28.33 11.57 19.70
C VAL A 459 27.03 12.14 19.14
N SER A 460 27.02 13.41 18.78
CA SER A 460 25.84 14.11 18.23
C SER A 460 26.21 15.09 17.14
N THR A 461 25.31 15.36 16.19
CA THR A 461 25.55 16.38 15.16
C THR A 461 25.57 17.79 15.76
N LEU A 462 26.44 18.66 15.25
CA LEU A 462 26.39 20.10 15.53
C LEU A 462 25.16 20.73 14.86
N GLY A 463 24.86 20.31 13.63
CA GLY A 463 23.62 20.66 12.93
C GLY A 463 22.40 19.99 13.54
N ARG A 464 21.22 20.58 13.33
CA ARG A 464 19.94 20.08 13.85
C ARG A 464 18.98 19.78 12.70
N ALA A 465 18.16 18.74 12.87
CA ALA A 465 17.03 18.51 11.99
C ALA A 465 15.97 19.58 12.30
N LYS A 466 15.92 20.63 11.47
CA LYS A 466 15.02 21.76 11.69
C LYS A 466 13.56 21.33 11.53
N TYR A 467 12.71 21.82 12.41
CA TYR A 467 11.28 21.73 12.26
C TYR A 467 10.75 22.60 11.12
N VAL A 468 10.19 21.91 10.13
CA VAL A 468 9.43 22.51 9.04
C VAL A 468 7.95 22.14 9.27
N PRO A 469 7.10 23.12 9.62
CA PRO A 469 5.68 22.85 9.85
C PRO A 469 5.02 22.25 8.61
N GLY A 470 4.24 21.18 8.77
CA GLY A 470 3.41 20.60 7.71
C GLY A 470 4.11 19.57 6.82
N THR A 471 5.37 19.24 7.10
CA THR A 471 6.11 18.16 6.42
C THR A 471 6.26 16.93 7.31
N ALA A 472 6.73 15.80 6.75
CA ALA A 472 7.17 14.66 7.54
C ALA A 472 8.69 14.67 7.71
N LEU A 473 9.18 14.11 8.83
CA LEU A 473 10.59 13.90 9.10
C LEU A 473 10.83 12.40 9.31
N ASN A 474 11.75 11.83 8.53
CA ASN A 474 12.21 10.45 8.73
C ASN A 474 13.68 10.46 9.14
N VAL A 475 14.00 9.75 10.21
CA VAL A 475 15.36 9.61 10.70
C VAL A 475 15.79 8.17 10.49
N ARG A 476 16.77 7.95 9.62
CA ARG A 476 17.24 6.63 9.23
C ARG A 476 18.67 6.42 9.69
N PHE A 477 18.96 5.27 10.25
CA PHE A 477 20.30 4.95 10.73
C PHE A 477 20.53 3.45 10.80
N THR A 478 21.80 3.07 10.79
CA THR A 478 22.23 1.71 11.13
C THR A 478 22.54 1.64 12.62
N ALA A 479 22.23 0.52 13.28
CA ALA A 479 22.62 0.34 14.68
C ALA A 479 22.90 -1.12 15.03
N LEU A 480 23.82 -1.33 15.96
CA LEU A 480 23.97 -2.54 16.75
C LEU A 480 24.40 -2.19 18.18
N PHE A 481 24.05 -3.06 19.12
CA PHE A 481 24.16 -2.77 20.55
C PHE A 481 24.92 -3.89 21.28
N THR A 482 25.58 -3.55 22.38
CA THR A 482 25.94 -4.55 23.39
C THR A 482 24.67 -5.09 24.04
N GLN A 483 24.65 -6.38 24.41
CA GLN A 483 23.53 -6.94 25.17
C GLN A 483 23.21 -6.07 26.39
N GLY A 484 21.91 -5.79 26.60
CA GLY A 484 21.46 -4.95 27.70
C GLY A 484 21.90 -5.46 29.08
N VAL A 485 22.42 -4.54 29.90
CA VAL A 485 22.82 -4.80 31.29
C VAL A 485 21.95 -3.95 32.21
N SER A 486 21.44 -4.52 33.31
CA SER A 486 20.63 -3.80 34.28
C SER A 486 21.30 -2.50 34.75
N SER A 487 20.50 -1.44 34.93
CA SER A 487 20.96 -0.11 35.36
C SER A 487 21.91 0.61 34.37
N THR A 488 21.93 0.18 33.11
CA THR A 488 22.66 0.85 32.02
C THR A 488 21.69 1.35 30.95
N THR A 489 22.11 2.34 30.15
CA THR A 489 21.30 2.91 29.07
C THR A 489 22.09 2.97 27.78
N GLN A 490 21.48 2.55 26.66
CA GLN A 490 22.01 2.67 25.31
C GLN A 490 20.95 3.31 24.42
N LEU A 491 21.29 4.34 23.65
CA LEU A 491 20.36 5.11 22.83
C LEU A 491 20.96 5.49 21.49
N ILE A 492 20.13 5.45 20.45
CA ILE A 492 20.42 6.02 19.14
C ILE A 492 19.13 6.56 18.51
N GLY A 493 19.19 7.73 17.88
CA GLY A 493 18.02 8.36 17.25
C GLY A 493 18.16 9.87 17.08
N LEU A 494 17.03 10.56 17.25
CA LEU A 494 16.92 12.01 17.07
C LEU A 494 16.60 12.69 18.39
N GLY A 495 17.49 13.53 18.89
CA GLY A 495 17.28 14.22 20.15
C GLY A 495 18.53 14.67 20.84
N ASP A 496 18.33 15.28 22.01
CA ASP A 496 19.36 15.68 22.93
C ASP A 496 18.95 15.30 24.38
N GLU A 497 19.60 15.91 25.38
CA GLU A 497 19.35 15.62 26.79
C GLU A 497 17.99 16.16 27.25
N SER A 498 17.37 17.06 26.48
CA SER A 498 16.11 17.72 26.80
C SER A 498 14.90 17.02 26.18
N ASN A 499 15.02 16.64 24.91
CA ASN A 499 13.93 16.11 24.11
C ASN A 499 14.45 15.15 23.05
N GLY A 500 13.69 14.11 22.71
CA GLY A 500 14.12 13.18 21.67
C GLY A 500 13.35 11.89 21.57
N MET A 501 13.72 11.10 20.56
CA MET A 501 13.09 9.85 20.18
C MET A 501 14.17 8.86 19.78
N PHE A 502 14.19 7.70 20.43
CA PHE A 502 15.33 6.79 20.36
C PHE A 502 14.92 5.33 20.35
N PHE A 503 15.77 4.52 19.72
CA PHE A 503 15.84 3.07 19.95
C PHE A 503 16.98 2.76 20.93
N GLY A 504 16.85 1.68 21.70
CA GLY A 504 17.97 1.12 22.44
C GLY A 504 17.57 0.32 23.68
N TYR A 505 18.54 0.12 24.59
CA TYR A 505 18.34 -0.64 25.82
C TYR A 505 18.14 0.27 27.03
N ASN A 506 17.14 -0.07 27.85
CA ASN A 506 17.02 0.41 29.22
C ASN A 506 17.19 -0.78 30.17
N GLY A 507 18.36 -0.88 30.80
CA GLY A 507 18.72 -2.07 31.54
C GLY A 507 18.88 -3.27 30.60
N ALA A 508 18.16 -4.35 30.89
CA ALA A 508 18.16 -5.57 30.08
C ALA A 508 17.16 -5.53 28.91
N ASP A 509 16.21 -4.59 28.93
CA ASP A 509 15.09 -4.57 27.99
C ASP A 509 15.39 -3.66 26.79
N PHE A 510 15.27 -4.20 25.58
CA PHE A 510 15.29 -3.41 24.36
C PHE A 510 13.94 -2.71 24.17
N GLY A 511 13.95 -1.51 23.61
CA GLY A 511 12.73 -0.77 23.40
C GLY A 511 12.93 0.59 22.73
N LEU A 512 11.93 1.43 22.94
CA LEU A 512 11.79 2.75 22.36
C LEU A 512 11.68 3.76 23.51
N MET A 513 12.32 4.91 23.35
CA MET A 513 12.26 6.00 24.33
C MET A 513 11.75 7.28 23.67
N LEU A 514 10.73 7.89 24.29
CA LEU A 514 10.32 9.26 24.04
C LEU A 514 10.73 10.12 25.23
N ARG A 515 11.55 11.14 24.97
CA ARG A 515 12.05 12.10 25.95
C ARG A 515 11.41 13.46 25.73
N SER A 516 10.92 14.10 26.80
CA SER A 516 10.38 15.46 26.73
C SER A 516 10.62 16.26 28.02
N GLY A 517 10.58 17.59 27.91
CA GLY A 517 10.47 18.48 29.08
C GLY A 517 11.76 18.78 29.85
N GLY A 518 12.90 18.20 29.46
CA GLY A 518 14.16 18.45 30.16
C GLY A 518 14.70 19.86 29.94
N LYS A 519 15.35 20.43 30.96
CA LYS A 519 16.09 21.69 30.87
C LYS A 519 17.46 21.51 31.51
N GLN A 520 18.50 22.00 30.82
CA GLN A 520 19.86 22.04 31.35
C GLN A 520 20.00 23.23 32.30
N GLU A 521 20.75 23.06 33.39
CA GLU A 521 21.10 24.16 34.28
C GLU A 521 22.05 25.12 33.55
N VAL A 522 21.77 26.42 33.64
CA VAL A 522 22.62 27.47 33.08
C VAL A 522 22.99 28.46 34.17
N ARG A 523 24.30 28.69 34.31
CA ARG A 523 24.90 29.61 35.28
C ARG A 523 25.83 30.58 34.59
N THR A 524 25.74 31.86 34.91
CA THR A 524 26.71 32.87 34.49
C THR A 524 27.62 33.19 35.67
N LEU A 525 28.93 33.11 35.47
CA LEU A 525 29.94 33.68 36.36
C LEU A 525 30.36 35.04 35.83
N THR A 526 30.08 36.11 36.57
CA THR A 526 30.63 37.43 36.30
C THR A 526 31.95 37.58 37.05
N VAL A 527 33.06 37.71 36.32
CA VAL A 527 34.36 37.97 36.94
C VAL A 527 34.42 39.44 37.32
N THR A 528 34.81 39.74 38.56
CA THR A 528 34.84 41.11 39.08
C THR A 528 36.26 41.58 39.42
N SER A 529 37.24 40.68 39.45
CA SER A 529 38.65 41.02 39.71
C SER A 529 39.60 40.08 38.97
N GLY A 530 40.63 40.66 38.36
CA GLY A 530 41.70 39.93 37.65
C GLY A 530 42.68 39.19 38.59
N ALA A 531 43.70 38.54 38.02
CA ALA A 531 44.68 37.78 38.79
C ALA A 531 45.85 38.65 39.26
N SER A 532 46.13 38.64 40.57
CA SER A 532 47.23 39.39 41.19
C SER A 532 48.55 38.61 41.26
N SER A 533 48.53 37.31 40.98
CA SER A 533 49.70 36.43 41.03
C SER A 533 49.55 35.27 40.05
N THR A 534 50.67 34.75 39.56
CA THR A 534 50.71 33.58 38.68
C THR A 534 50.47 32.31 39.50
N GLY A 535 49.56 31.44 39.05
CA GLY A 535 49.26 30.16 39.69
C GLY A 535 47.92 29.61 39.26
N ASN A 536 47.40 28.64 40.00
CA ASN A 536 46.09 28.05 39.74
C ASN A 536 45.01 28.71 40.61
N MET A 537 43.91 29.09 39.98
CA MET A 537 42.64 29.44 40.62
C MET A 537 41.68 28.24 40.55
N THR A 538 40.70 28.21 41.44
CA THR A 538 39.71 27.14 41.54
C THR A 538 38.33 27.66 41.19
N VAL A 539 37.70 27.03 40.20
CA VAL A 539 36.29 27.23 39.86
C VAL A 539 35.52 25.99 40.32
N THR A 540 34.54 26.19 41.19
CA THR A 540 33.68 25.12 41.71
C THR A 540 32.31 25.19 41.03
N LEU A 541 31.90 24.11 40.38
CA LEU A 541 30.59 23.97 39.75
C LEU A 541 29.85 22.78 40.38
N ASN A 542 28.66 23.03 40.91
CA ASN A 542 27.84 22.01 41.58
C ASN A 542 28.66 21.17 42.59
N GLY A 543 29.48 21.84 43.40
CA GLY A 543 30.34 21.23 44.42
C GLY A 543 31.67 20.62 43.94
N ASN A 544 31.93 20.56 42.63
CA ASN A 544 33.16 19.96 42.08
C ASN A 544 34.16 21.05 41.65
N ALA A 545 35.40 20.92 42.09
CA ALA A 545 36.46 21.90 41.87
C ALA A 545 37.29 21.58 40.61
N THR A 546 37.45 22.57 39.74
CA THR A 546 38.33 22.54 38.57
C THR A 546 39.41 23.61 38.72
N SER A 547 40.66 23.22 38.44
CA SER A 547 41.82 24.12 38.48
C SER A 547 42.00 24.82 37.13
N VAL A 548 42.11 26.14 37.14
CA VAL A 548 42.36 26.98 35.95
C VAL A 548 43.65 27.77 36.19
N ALA A 549 44.59 27.73 35.23
CA ALA A 549 45.85 28.44 35.34
C ALA A 549 45.67 29.92 34.96
N VAL A 550 46.24 30.83 35.76
CA VAL A 550 46.25 32.29 35.53
C VAL A 550 47.66 32.86 35.71
N THR A 551 47.90 34.01 35.10
CA THR A 551 49.18 34.74 35.12
C THR A 551 49.00 36.07 35.85
N SER A 552 50.04 36.51 36.56
CA SER A 552 50.05 37.83 37.19
C SER A 552 49.78 38.93 36.17
N GLY A 553 48.77 39.77 36.43
CA GLY A 553 48.36 40.87 35.55
C GLY A 553 47.25 40.53 34.57
N ASP A 554 46.73 39.29 34.56
CA ASP A 554 45.51 38.97 33.81
C ASP A 554 44.35 39.86 34.30
N ASN A 555 43.77 40.65 33.41
CA ASN A 555 42.58 41.45 33.71
C ASN A 555 41.33 40.55 33.81
N VAL A 556 40.19 41.15 34.21
CA VAL A 556 38.91 40.46 34.40
C VAL A 556 38.53 39.57 33.20
N ARG A 557 38.65 40.11 31.98
CA ARG A 557 38.33 39.40 30.73
C ARG A 557 39.31 38.28 30.40
N ALA A 558 40.61 38.51 30.65
CA ALA A 558 41.63 37.47 30.46
C ALA A 558 41.38 36.27 31.39
N VAL A 559 40.91 36.52 32.62
CA VAL A 559 40.48 35.47 33.55
C VAL A 559 39.23 34.76 33.02
N ALA A 560 38.18 35.49 32.63
CA ALA A 560 36.95 34.90 32.06
C ALA A 560 37.26 33.99 30.85
N ARG A 561 38.17 34.41 29.97
CA ARG A 561 38.70 33.60 28.86
C ARG A 561 39.36 32.30 29.26
N LYS A 562 40.34 32.39 30.18
CA LYS A 562 41.08 31.22 30.66
C LYS A 562 40.15 30.22 31.34
N ILE A 563 39.12 30.71 32.00
CA ILE A 563 38.03 29.88 32.52
C ILE A 563 37.27 29.24 31.36
N ALA A 564 36.76 30.01 30.39
CA ALA A 564 35.98 29.46 29.27
C ALA A 564 36.74 28.40 28.45
N ALA A 565 38.06 28.53 28.32
CA ALA A 565 38.93 27.57 27.63
C ALA A 565 39.31 26.33 28.46
N ALA A 566 39.01 26.31 29.77
CA ALA A 566 39.32 25.18 30.64
C ALA A 566 38.34 24.01 30.45
N ASN A 567 38.79 22.79 30.77
CA ASN A 567 37.95 21.60 30.66
C ASN A 567 37.08 21.40 31.91
N PHE A 568 35.76 21.41 31.74
CA PHE A 568 34.77 21.12 32.77
C PHE A 568 33.93 19.87 32.50
N SER A 569 34.39 18.96 31.64
CA SER A 569 33.67 17.72 31.28
C SER A 569 33.34 16.83 32.49
N ASP A 570 34.18 16.83 33.52
CA ASP A 570 34.00 15.99 34.71
C ASP A 570 33.48 16.75 35.95
N ALA A 571 33.36 18.07 35.88
CA ALA A 571 32.90 18.86 37.02
C ALA A 571 31.39 18.73 37.22
N GLY A 572 30.91 18.22 38.37
CA GLY A 572 29.51 18.42 38.79
C GLY A 572 28.42 17.89 37.86
N ASP A 573 28.77 16.86 37.08
CA ASP A 573 28.01 16.19 36.00
C ASP A 573 28.31 16.65 34.55
N GLY A 574 29.30 17.53 34.38
CA GLY A 574 29.82 17.97 33.09
C GLY A 574 29.21 19.29 32.63
N TRP A 575 30.08 20.21 32.20
CA TRP A 575 29.70 21.55 31.74
C TRP A 575 30.40 21.95 30.44
N ILE A 576 29.74 22.82 29.70
CA ILE A 576 30.32 23.58 28.59
C ILE A 576 30.43 25.03 29.05
N ALA A 577 31.57 25.66 28.82
CA ALA A 577 31.81 27.05 29.17
C ALA A 577 31.93 27.89 27.89
N TYR A 578 31.27 29.05 27.88
CA TYR A 578 31.35 30.04 26.81
C TYR A 578 31.78 31.38 27.39
N GLU A 579 32.78 32.01 26.78
CA GLU A 579 33.17 33.38 27.11
C GLU A 579 32.09 34.36 26.64
N ASN A 580 31.81 35.38 27.44
CA ASN A 580 31.03 36.53 27.03
C ASN A 580 31.55 37.80 27.73
N ASP A 581 32.60 38.40 27.17
CA ASP A 581 33.31 39.55 27.75
C ASP A 581 33.86 39.26 29.17
N ASP A 582 33.29 39.91 30.19
CA ASP A 582 33.65 39.74 31.61
C ASP A 582 32.95 38.51 32.25
N ASP A 583 32.00 37.92 31.52
CA ASP A 583 31.19 36.79 31.96
C ASP A 583 31.65 35.46 31.36
N VAL A 584 31.39 34.38 32.10
CA VAL A 584 31.49 33.00 31.61
C VAL A 584 30.15 32.32 31.79
N ILE A 585 29.58 31.84 30.69
CA ILE A 585 28.31 31.10 30.67
C ILE A 585 28.63 29.61 30.75
N PHE A 586 28.15 28.97 31.81
CA PHE A 586 28.21 27.53 32.01
C PHE A 586 26.86 26.89 31.67
N ILE A 587 26.87 25.92 30.77
CA ILE A 587 25.70 25.10 30.42
C ILE A 587 25.99 23.67 30.85
N SER A 588 25.14 23.10 31.70
CA SER A 588 25.27 21.70 32.11
C SER A 588 25.04 20.77 30.93
N ARG A 589 25.86 19.73 30.79
CA ARG A 589 25.72 18.69 29.76
C ARG A 589 24.62 17.68 30.06
N VAL A 590 24.00 17.76 31.23
CA VAL A 590 22.87 16.89 31.62
C VAL A 590 21.68 17.74 32.07
N THR A 591 20.49 17.17 31.98
CA THR A 591 19.27 17.81 32.51
C THR A 591 19.10 17.54 34.00
N GLY A 592 18.27 18.35 34.66
CA GLY A 592 18.02 18.25 36.10
C GLY A 592 18.61 19.42 36.90
N SER A 593 18.00 19.66 38.07
CA SER A 593 18.39 20.74 38.98
C SER A 593 19.76 20.49 39.58
N LYS A 594 20.63 21.51 39.58
CA LYS A 594 21.97 21.45 40.18
C LYS A 594 22.04 22.38 41.40
N ALA A 595 21.79 21.81 42.57
CA ALA A 595 21.65 22.55 43.83
C ALA A 595 22.95 22.66 44.65
N GLY A 596 24.09 22.20 44.12
CA GLY A 596 25.38 22.25 44.81
C GLY A 596 26.01 23.66 44.86
N THR A 597 27.23 23.72 45.38
CA THR A 597 27.96 24.99 45.56
C THR A 597 28.57 25.49 44.25
N TYR A 598 28.51 26.82 44.04
CA TYR A 598 29.15 27.53 42.93
C TYR A 598 30.06 28.63 43.46
N SER A 599 31.36 28.58 43.15
CA SER A 599 32.32 29.55 43.67
C SER A 599 33.57 29.68 42.82
N ILE A 600 34.23 30.82 42.93
CA ILE A 600 35.55 31.13 42.35
C ILE A 600 36.49 31.54 43.48
N SER A 601 37.71 31.03 43.49
CA SER A 601 38.71 31.39 44.51
C SER A 601 40.15 31.22 44.03
N GLY A 602 41.08 31.97 44.62
CA GLY A 602 42.53 31.85 44.38
C GLY A 602 43.12 32.97 43.52
N GLN A 603 44.43 33.21 43.67
CA GLN A 603 45.23 34.18 42.90
C GLN A 603 44.69 35.63 42.86
N GLY A 604 43.95 36.06 43.88
CA GLY A 604 43.33 37.40 43.93
C GLY A 604 42.11 37.59 43.02
N THR A 605 41.69 36.53 42.31
CA THR A 605 40.51 36.56 41.44
C THR A 605 39.22 36.54 42.28
N ALA A 606 38.21 37.26 41.81
CA ALA A 606 36.89 37.30 42.42
C ALA A 606 35.80 37.34 41.34
N GLY A 607 34.62 36.85 41.69
CA GLY A 607 33.46 36.85 40.81
C GLY A 607 32.21 36.30 41.50
N SER A 608 31.07 36.47 40.84
CA SER A 608 29.76 36.07 41.36
C SER A 608 29.00 35.20 40.37
N PHE A 609 28.34 34.16 40.87
CA PHE A 609 27.47 33.30 40.06
C PHE A 609 26.01 33.77 40.09
N ALA A 610 25.38 33.82 38.92
CA ALA A 610 23.94 33.99 38.73
C ALA A 610 23.33 32.71 38.14
N SER A 611 22.06 32.42 38.47
CA SER A 611 21.28 31.38 37.80
C SER A 611 20.42 31.99 36.70
N ASN A 612 20.69 31.61 35.46
CA ASN A 612 19.89 32.03 34.30
C ASN A 612 18.73 31.06 34.07
N ILE A 613 19.01 29.75 34.18
CA ILE A 613 18.03 28.68 34.03
C ILE A 613 18.26 27.65 35.13
N THR A 614 17.23 27.39 35.93
CA THR A 614 17.21 26.23 36.80
C THR A 614 16.88 24.98 35.97
N GLY A 615 17.74 23.98 36.06
CA GLY A 615 17.60 22.72 35.36
C GLY A 615 16.37 21.94 35.81
N VAL A 616 15.78 21.20 34.87
CA VAL A 616 14.60 20.35 35.09
C VAL A 616 14.90 18.99 34.49
N SER A 617 14.67 17.91 35.23
CA SER A 617 14.92 16.56 34.73
C SER A 617 14.00 16.26 33.56
N ALA A 618 14.51 15.60 32.53
CA ALA A 618 13.67 15.14 31.43
C ALA A 618 12.72 14.03 31.88
N THR A 619 11.56 13.95 31.23
CA THR A 619 10.63 12.82 31.38
C THR A 619 10.89 11.82 30.26
N ASP A 620 11.40 10.65 30.64
CA ASP A 620 11.70 9.55 29.73
C ASP A 620 10.58 8.51 29.80
N THR A 621 9.85 8.34 28.71
CA THR A 621 8.79 7.33 28.57
C THR A 621 9.32 6.18 27.73
N TRP A 622 9.37 4.99 28.32
CA TRP A 622 9.85 3.78 27.66
C TRP A 622 8.71 2.89 27.22
N VAL A 623 8.86 2.31 26.02
CA VAL A 623 8.02 1.23 25.49
C VAL A 623 8.94 0.06 25.19
N THR A 624 8.88 -0.98 26.01
CA THR A 624 9.72 -2.17 25.81
C THR A 624 9.29 -2.95 24.58
N GLN A 625 10.17 -3.80 24.03
CA GLN A 625 9.88 -4.66 22.88
C GLN A 625 8.61 -5.49 23.07
N THR A 626 8.36 -5.99 24.28
CA THR A 626 7.15 -6.76 24.61
C THR A 626 5.87 -5.93 24.54
N GLN A 627 5.96 -4.60 24.63
CA GLN A 627 4.85 -3.66 24.54
C GLN A 627 4.66 -3.09 23.12
N TRP A 628 5.46 -3.51 22.13
CA TRP A 628 5.27 -3.10 20.74
C TRP A 628 3.89 -3.54 20.23
N ASN A 629 3.25 -2.66 19.44
CA ASN A 629 1.82 -2.74 19.13
C ASN A 629 1.51 -3.02 17.65
N VAL A 630 2.54 -3.27 16.83
CA VAL A 630 2.39 -3.71 15.43
C VAL A 630 3.09 -5.06 15.24
N ASP A 631 4.42 -5.11 15.34
CA ASP A 631 5.21 -6.33 15.32
C ASP A 631 6.30 -6.24 16.39
N ARG A 632 6.40 -7.26 17.24
CA ARG A 632 7.35 -7.31 18.36
C ARG A 632 8.74 -7.79 17.95
N GLY A 633 8.91 -8.34 16.75
CA GLY A 633 10.18 -8.93 16.32
C GLY A 633 10.55 -10.20 17.11
N PHE A 634 9.55 -10.98 17.53
CA PHE A 634 9.72 -12.30 18.16
C PHE A 634 9.45 -13.46 17.19
N GLY A 635 9.35 -13.18 15.87
CA GLY A 635 8.99 -14.20 14.87
C GLY A 635 7.50 -14.53 14.82
N GLU A 636 6.65 -13.76 15.50
CA GLU A 636 5.18 -13.92 15.50
C GLU A 636 4.52 -13.19 14.31
N GLY A 637 5.17 -12.16 13.78
CA GLY A 637 4.69 -11.31 12.69
C GLY A 637 5.48 -11.49 11.39
N SER A 638 5.68 -10.40 10.65
CA SER A 638 6.47 -10.39 9.42
C SER A 638 7.97 -10.34 9.69
N LEU A 639 8.39 -9.80 10.84
CA LEU A 639 9.77 -9.80 11.29
C LEU A 639 10.16 -11.14 11.94
N PRO A 640 11.39 -11.64 11.71
CA PRO A 640 11.92 -12.78 12.46
C PRO A 640 12.21 -12.43 13.93
N VAL A 641 12.72 -13.41 14.69
CA VAL A 641 13.32 -13.14 16.00
C VAL A 641 14.52 -12.22 15.80
N MET A 642 14.40 -10.99 16.29
CA MET A 642 15.42 -9.95 16.10
C MET A 642 16.55 -10.10 17.12
N ASP A 643 17.80 -10.10 16.63
CA ASP A 643 19.01 -10.01 17.44
C ASP A 643 19.63 -8.61 17.30
N PHE A 644 19.38 -7.74 18.27
CA PHE A 644 19.88 -6.35 18.27
C PHE A 644 21.39 -6.23 18.54
N THR A 645 22.08 -7.34 18.80
CA THR A 645 23.55 -7.35 18.81
C THR A 645 24.15 -7.39 17.40
N LYS A 646 23.32 -7.60 16.38
CA LYS A 646 23.68 -7.53 14.96
C LYS A 646 23.20 -6.22 14.35
N GLY A 647 23.92 -5.76 13.32
CA GLY A 647 23.59 -4.55 12.58
C GLY A 647 22.26 -4.68 11.85
N ASN A 648 21.41 -3.66 11.96
CA ASN A 648 20.21 -3.52 11.14
C ASN A 648 19.95 -2.05 10.79
N VAL A 649 19.05 -1.79 9.83
CA VAL A 649 18.55 -0.45 9.50
C VAL A 649 17.29 -0.17 10.30
N PHE A 650 17.25 1.01 10.90
CA PHE A 650 16.15 1.52 11.70
C PHE A 650 15.65 2.83 11.11
N GLU A 651 14.36 3.09 11.27
CA GLU A 651 13.76 4.38 10.89
C GLU A 651 12.76 4.86 11.94
N ILE A 652 12.84 6.16 12.27
CA ILE A 652 11.83 6.87 13.05
C ILE A 652 11.12 7.83 12.09
N SER A 653 9.85 7.57 11.78
CA SER A 653 9.03 8.39 10.88
C SER A 653 8.04 9.23 11.69
N ILE A 654 8.02 10.54 11.45
CA ILE A 654 7.32 11.49 12.29
C ILE A 654 6.46 12.43 11.45
N GLN A 655 5.16 12.46 11.73
CA GLN A 655 4.25 13.44 11.16
C GLN A 655 4.41 14.77 11.93
N TRP A 656 5.15 15.69 11.34
CA TRP A 656 5.83 16.76 12.05
C TRP A 656 4.93 18.02 12.19
N LEU A 657 3.89 17.88 13.02
CA LEU A 657 2.98 18.96 13.48
C LEU A 657 2.79 18.97 15.01
N GLY A 658 3.65 18.27 15.74
CA GLY A 658 3.60 18.16 17.20
C GLY A 658 2.53 17.21 17.75
N PHE A 659 1.43 16.99 17.03
CA PHE A 659 0.35 16.06 17.42
C PHE A 659 0.19 14.85 16.51
N GLY A 660 1.04 14.71 15.48
CA GLY A 660 0.96 13.63 14.50
C GLY A 660 1.41 12.27 15.03
N ASN A 661 1.18 11.22 14.25
CA ASN A 661 1.67 9.88 14.61
C ASN A 661 3.20 9.81 14.55
N ILE A 662 3.74 8.99 15.43
CA ILE A 662 5.15 8.62 15.47
C ILE A 662 5.22 7.12 15.16
N MET A 663 6.08 6.75 14.22
CA MET A 663 6.29 5.36 13.79
C MET A 663 7.74 4.98 13.96
N PHE A 664 7.96 3.80 14.55
CA PHE A 664 9.26 3.19 14.71
C PHE A 664 9.31 1.97 13.80
N ASN A 665 10.30 1.90 12.92
CA ASN A 665 10.41 0.88 11.89
C ASN A 665 11.79 0.22 11.91
N ILE A 666 11.82 -1.04 11.52
CA ILE A 666 13.02 -1.88 11.43
C ILE A 666 13.01 -2.59 10.08
N GLU A 667 14.16 -2.73 9.43
CA GLU A 667 14.26 -3.47 8.18
C GLU A 667 14.08 -4.97 8.41
N ASN A 668 13.21 -5.57 7.59
CA ASN A 668 12.97 -7.00 7.58
C ASN A 668 14.06 -7.70 6.75
N PRO A 669 14.86 -8.60 7.35
CA PRO A 669 15.99 -9.24 6.67
C PRO A 669 15.57 -10.21 5.55
N TYR A 670 14.30 -10.60 5.47
CA TYR A 670 13.83 -11.50 4.42
C TYR A 670 13.46 -10.79 3.12
N ASN A 671 13.07 -9.51 3.18
CA ASN A 671 12.55 -8.78 2.02
C ASN A 671 13.23 -7.41 1.77
N GLY A 672 14.03 -6.90 2.72
CA GLY A 672 14.73 -5.60 2.61
C GLY A 672 13.81 -4.38 2.77
N HIS A 673 12.58 -4.54 3.26
CA HIS A 673 11.64 -3.45 3.50
C HIS A 673 11.64 -3.02 4.96
N LEU A 674 11.47 -1.71 5.20
CA LEU A 674 11.25 -1.15 6.52
C LEU A 674 9.82 -1.45 6.98
N GLU A 675 9.68 -2.16 8.09
CA GLU A 675 8.40 -2.54 8.67
C GLU A 675 8.18 -1.85 10.03
N THR A 676 6.98 -1.31 10.24
CA THR A 676 6.64 -0.64 11.51
C THR A 676 6.52 -1.67 12.63
N VAL A 677 7.31 -1.49 13.70
CA VAL A 677 7.23 -2.32 14.92
C VAL A 677 6.29 -1.72 15.95
N HIS A 678 6.25 -0.40 16.05
CA HIS A 678 5.40 0.31 17.01
C HIS A 678 4.92 1.65 16.47
N ARG A 679 3.69 2.00 16.81
CA ARG A 679 3.07 3.30 16.50
C ARG A 679 2.56 3.97 17.77
N ILE A 680 3.12 5.15 18.08
CA ILE A 680 2.56 6.04 19.10
C ILE A 680 1.49 6.89 18.43
N ARG A 681 0.23 6.64 18.82
CA ARG A 681 -0.95 7.39 18.35
C ARG A 681 -1.09 8.64 19.20
N TYR A 682 -0.54 9.73 18.73
CA TYR A 682 -0.55 11.02 19.43
C TYR A 682 -1.81 11.88 19.20
N PRO A 683 -2.46 11.86 18.00
CA PRO A 683 -3.65 12.67 17.76
C PRO A 683 -4.78 12.35 18.75
N ASN A 684 -5.43 13.39 19.29
CA ASN A 684 -6.55 13.28 20.22
C ASN A 684 -6.25 12.53 21.54
N ALA A 685 -4.97 12.32 21.89
CA ALA A 685 -4.56 11.65 23.12
C ALA A 685 -3.82 12.57 24.12
N ASN A 686 -3.29 13.70 23.65
CA ASN A 686 -2.42 14.58 24.45
C ASN A 686 -2.82 16.05 24.31
N THR A 687 -2.57 16.84 25.35
CA THR A 687 -2.85 18.29 25.39
C THR A 687 -1.61 19.16 25.12
N LEU A 688 -0.43 18.54 25.04
CA LEU A 688 0.84 19.17 24.70
C LEU A 688 1.41 18.49 23.46
N PRO A 689 2.31 19.14 22.69
CA PRO A 689 3.04 18.49 21.60
C PRO A 689 3.96 17.36 22.08
N SER A 690 4.23 16.39 21.21
CA SER A 690 5.11 15.24 21.49
C SER A 690 6.56 15.62 21.83
N VAL A 691 6.99 16.78 21.35
CA VAL A 691 8.32 17.36 21.56
C VAL A 691 8.16 18.86 21.75
N ILE A 692 8.71 19.43 22.84
CA ILE A 692 8.54 20.86 23.16
C ILE A 692 9.38 21.74 22.24
N ASN A 693 10.65 21.38 22.04
CA ASN A 693 11.52 22.03 21.06
C ASN A 693 11.98 20.99 20.03
N PRO A 694 11.44 21.05 18.80
CA PRO A 694 11.62 20.01 17.81
C PRO A 694 12.96 20.06 17.05
N ASN A 695 13.76 21.13 17.19
CA ASN A 695 15.06 21.23 16.51
C ASN A 695 16.11 20.37 17.23
N ASN A 696 16.23 19.12 16.80
CA ASN A 696 17.01 18.10 17.49
C ASN A 696 18.17 17.59 16.62
N PRO A 697 19.35 17.30 17.22
CA PRO A 697 20.46 16.67 16.51
C PRO A 697 20.24 15.17 16.39
N LEU A 698 21.00 14.53 15.50
CA LEU A 698 21.17 13.07 15.55
C LEU A 698 22.10 12.76 16.72
N MET A 699 21.81 11.69 17.46
CA MET A 699 22.53 11.37 18.69
C MET A 699 22.69 9.87 18.91
N ILE A 700 23.87 9.50 19.39
CA ILE A 700 24.21 8.20 19.97
C ILE A 700 24.65 8.45 21.41
N TYR A 701 24.13 7.70 22.37
CA TYR A 701 24.42 7.89 23.79
C TYR A 701 24.48 6.58 24.56
N VAL A 702 25.45 6.45 25.46
CA VAL A 702 25.56 5.32 26.38
C VAL A 702 25.92 5.79 27.78
N ASP A 703 25.37 5.12 28.80
CA ASP A 703 25.63 5.39 30.23
C ASP A 703 25.60 4.07 31.03
N ASN A 704 26.70 3.73 31.68
CA ASN A 704 26.79 2.51 32.51
C ASN A 704 26.24 2.67 33.93
N GLY A 705 25.75 3.87 34.30
CA GLY A 705 25.21 4.14 35.63
C GLY A 705 26.19 3.74 36.73
N ALA A 706 25.73 3.17 37.83
CA ALA A 706 26.61 2.74 38.92
C ALA A 706 27.42 1.46 38.63
N THR A 707 27.38 0.91 37.41
CA THR A 707 28.00 -0.38 37.06
C THR A 707 29.41 -0.22 36.48
N THR A 708 30.18 -1.31 36.41
CA THR A 708 31.50 -1.35 35.75
C THR A 708 31.46 -2.11 34.41
N ASN A 709 30.26 -2.44 33.93
CA ASN A 709 30.10 -3.15 32.66
C ASN A 709 30.24 -2.15 31.52
N ASP A 710 31.10 -2.46 30.56
CA ASP A 710 31.20 -1.64 29.35
C ASP A 710 30.08 -2.01 28.37
N ILE A 711 29.24 -1.03 28.06
CA ILE A 711 28.18 -1.11 27.06
C ILE A 711 28.51 -0.18 25.90
N SER A 712 28.10 -0.57 24.69
CA SER A 712 28.42 0.19 23.49
C SER A 712 27.31 0.14 22.45
N THR A 713 27.08 1.27 21.80
CA THR A 713 26.24 1.36 20.59
C THR A 713 27.13 1.70 19.41
N LYS A 714 26.93 0.99 18.30
CA LYS A 714 27.70 1.19 17.08
C LYS A 714 26.80 1.53 15.90
N THR A 715 27.28 2.39 15.02
CA THR A 715 26.58 2.79 13.79
C THR A 715 27.58 3.07 12.67
N ALA A 716 27.19 2.79 11.43
CA ALA A 716 27.97 3.18 10.26
C ALA A 716 27.59 4.59 9.80
N CYS A 717 26.31 4.94 9.90
CA CYS A 717 25.76 6.21 9.44
C CYS A 717 24.37 6.50 10.01
N MET A 718 24.02 7.79 10.01
CA MET A 718 22.70 8.31 10.38
C MET A 718 22.31 9.45 9.43
N SER A 719 21.02 9.63 9.15
CA SER A 719 20.50 10.72 8.32
C SER A 719 19.10 11.13 8.77
N ALA A 720 18.80 12.43 8.70
CA ALA A 720 17.47 12.99 8.90
C ALA A 720 16.96 13.57 7.58
N LEU A 721 15.81 13.07 7.13
CA LEU A 721 15.21 13.32 5.82
C LEU A 721 13.89 14.08 6.01
N VAL A 722 13.77 15.26 5.40
CA VAL A 722 12.53 16.05 5.40
C VAL A 722 11.80 15.81 4.08
N TYR A 723 10.51 15.50 4.13
CA TYR A 723 9.70 15.34 2.92
C TYR A 723 9.24 16.70 2.40
N GLY A 724 9.75 17.08 1.22
CA GLY A 724 9.52 18.39 0.61
C GLY A 724 10.81 19.23 0.54
N LYS A 725 10.72 20.37 -0.16
CA LYS A 725 11.88 21.24 -0.40
C LYS A 725 12.30 21.98 0.86
N ARG A 726 13.56 21.84 1.26
CA ARG A 726 14.17 22.60 2.35
C ARG A 726 14.32 24.06 1.93
N ASN A 727 13.57 24.96 2.57
CA ASN A 727 13.73 26.39 2.35
C ASN A 727 14.60 27.03 3.44
N LEU A 728 15.81 27.43 3.06
CA LEU A 728 16.81 28.06 3.93
C LEU A 728 16.51 29.54 4.24
N THR A 729 15.70 30.21 3.42
CA THR A 729 15.43 31.65 3.54
C THR A 729 14.21 31.99 4.41
N VAL A 730 13.55 30.99 5.00
CA VAL A 730 12.43 31.20 5.93
C VAL A 730 12.97 31.53 7.32
N GLY A 731 12.84 32.80 7.72
CA GLY A 731 13.22 33.31 9.02
C GLY A 731 13.27 34.85 9.05
N SER A 732 13.84 35.40 10.12
CA SER A 732 14.06 36.85 10.26
C SER A 732 15.39 37.24 9.65
N TYR A 733 15.40 38.30 8.83
CA TYR A 733 16.62 38.81 8.20
C TYR A 733 17.30 39.85 9.07
N PHE A 734 18.63 39.75 9.15
CA PHE A 734 19.48 40.73 9.82
C PHE A 734 20.74 41.00 8.99
N GLY A 735 21.44 42.07 9.32
CA GLY A 735 22.72 42.39 8.71
C GLY A 735 23.55 43.33 9.57
N ILE A 736 24.85 43.31 9.35
CA ILE A 736 25.83 44.19 9.99
C ILE A 736 26.93 44.55 8.99
N SER A 737 27.60 45.68 9.23
CA SER A 737 28.75 46.11 8.44
C SER A 737 29.86 46.58 9.36
N SER A 738 31.08 46.09 9.13
CA SER A 738 32.31 46.64 9.72
C SER A 738 33.03 47.54 8.73
N VAL A 739 33.65 48.60 9.26
CA VAL A 739 34.41 49.60 8.50
C VAL A 739 35.74 49.82 9.20
N HIS A 740 36.83 49.64 8.46
CA HIS A 740 38.19 49.79 8.93
C HIS A 740 38.89 50.87 8.11
N ASP A 741 39.44 51.87 8.80
CA ASP A 741 40.08 53.06 8.22
C ASP A 741 41.56 53.08 8.61
N SER A 742 42.43 53.26 7.62
CA SER A 742 43.87 53.45 7.78
C SER A 742 44.57 52.33 8.57
N VAL A 743 44.21 51.07 8.30
CA VAL A 743 44.79 49.89 8.98
C VAL A 743 46.05 49.40 8.27
N ASN A 744 47.06 48.96 9.04
CA ASN A 744 48.27 48.34 8.49
C ASN A 744 48.07 46.84 8.36
N LEU A 745 48.23 46.30 7.15
CA LEU A 745 48.11 44.87 6.88
C LEU A 745 49.49 44.28 6.58
N ASN A 746 49.83 43.20 7.29
CA ASN A 746 51.09 42.49 7.14
C ASN A 746 50.88 41.19 6.37
N SER A 747 51.74 40.93 5.38
CA SER A 747 51.74 39.70 4.60
C SER A 747 51.97 38.50 5.52
N GLY A 748 51.14 37.46 5.36
CA GLY A 748 51.20 36.24 6.16
C GLY A 748 50.39 36.28 7.47
N ASN A 749 49.74 37.39 7.78
CA ASN A 749 48.85 37.52 8.92
C ASN A 749 47.39 37.61 8.47
N ASP A 750 46.54 36.76 9.04
CA ASP A 750 45.11 36.68 8.74
C ASP A 750 44.33 37.61 9.67
N LEU A 751 44.19 38.88 9.30
CA LEU A 751 43.54 39.88 10.15
C LEU A 751 42.01 39.78 10.07
N ASN A 752 41.33 39.71 11.20
CA ASN A 752 39.87 39.75 11.29
C ASN A 752 39.30 41.07 10.79
N ILE A 753 38.26 40.97 9.97
CA ILE A 753 37.43 42.08 9.50
C ILE A 753 36.08 42.06 10.23
N LEU A 754 35.46 40.88 10.32
CA LEU A 754 34.18 40.70 10.96
C LEU A 754 34.02 39.24 11.38
N THR A 755 33.78 39.02 12.66
CA THR A 755 33.35 37.74 13.21
C THR A 755 31.91 37.86 13.70
N ILE A 756 31.07 36.90 13.35
CA ILE A 756 29.75 36.74 13.98
C ILE A 756 29.66 35.41 14.72
N ARG A 757 29.01 35.42 15.88
CA ARG A 757 28.80 34.26 16.75
C ARG A 757 27.33 34.07 17.01
N ASN A 758 26.86 32.84 16.80
CA ASN A 758 25.53 32.44 17.23
C ASN A 758 25.55 32.15 18.74
N ASN A 759 24.86 32.97 19.53
CA ASN A 759 24.97 32.91 20.98
C ASN A 759 24.42 31.59 21.53
N PRO A 760 25.07 30.98 22.53
CA PRO A 760 24.61 29.72 23.12
C PRO A 760 23.30 29.89 23.91
N LEU A 761 22.99 31.11 24.33
CA LEU A 761 21.75 31.50 25.01
C LEU A 761 21.03 32.61 24.24
N PHE A 762 19.71 32.57 24.28
CA PHE A 762 18.84 33.65 23.81
C PHE A 762 17.64 33.78 24.74
N GLN A 763 17.33 35.00 25.20
CA GLN A 763 16.23 35.28 26.14
C GLN A 763 16.19 34.36 27.39
N ASN A 764 17.35 34.10 28.00
CA ASN A 764 17.50 33.16 29.12
C ASN A 764 16.99 31.73 28.81
N GLN A 765 17.06 31.31 27.55
CA GLN A 765 16.83 29.93 27.12
C GLN A 765 18.06 29.44 26.35
N LYS A 766 18.30 28.12 26.35
CA LYS A 766 19.30 27.51 25.48
C LYS A 766 18.89 27.75 24.02
N ASN A 767 19.78 28.35 23.25
CA ASN A 767 19.52 28.60 21.85
C ASN A 767 19.58 27.28 21.04
N LYS A 768 18.57 27.05 20.20
CA LYS A 768 18.52 25.92 19.25
C LYS A 768 18.32 26.40 17.79
N SER A 769 18.54 27.68 17.54
CA SER A 769 18.28 28.34 16.26
C SER A 769 19.53 28.29 15.39
N ASP A 770 19.36 27.93 14.12
CA ASP A 770 20.44 27.96 13.14
C ASP A 770 20.48 29.34 12.46
N VAL A 771 21.68 29.80 12.11
CA VAL A 771 21.87 31.04 11.35
C VAL A 771 22.43 30.73 9.99
N VAL A 772 21.77 31.21 8.93
CA VAL A 772 22.15 30.95 7.52
C VAL A 772 22.63 32.24 6.88
N LEU A 773 23.84 32.25 6.32
CA LEU A 773 24.38 33.44 5.65
C LEU A 773 23.78 33.60 4.26
N THR A 774 23.41 34.83 3.90
CA THR A 774 22.75 35.14 2.63
C THR A 774 23.66 35.88 1.66
N ASN A 775 24.18 37.04 2.05
CA ASN A 775 25.04 37.84 1.18
C ASN A 775 26.24 38.39 1.94
N LEU A 776 27.38 38.41 1.25
CA LEU A 776 28.63 39.03 1.68
C LEU A 776 29.05 40.08 0.66
N THR A 777 29.29 41.30 1.13
CA THR A 777 29.85 42.39 0.33
C THR A 777 31.12 42.89 1.00
N LEU A 778 32.20 42.98 0.25
CA LEU A 778 33.49 43.47 0.73
C LEU A 778 34.00 44.60 -0.16
N GLY A 779 34.54 45.64 0.45
CA GLY A 779 35.29 46.70 -0.22
C GLY A 779 36.72 46.74 0.30
N TYR A 780 37.68 47.03 -0.56
CA TYR A 780 39.10 47.07 -0.22
C TYR A 780 39.81 48.10 -1.08
N GLU A 781 40.44 49.09 -0.46
CA GLU A 781 41.20 50.17 -1.12
C GLU A 781 42.67 50.08 -0.70
N SER A 782 43.53 49.66 -1.63
CA SER A 782 44.95 49.44 -1.33
C SER A 782 45.81 49.34 -2.58
N SER A 783 47.10 49.62 -2.41
CA SER A 783 48.11 49.52 -3.48
C SER A 783 48.50 48.09 -3.89
N LYS A 784 48.00 47.06 -3.18
CA LYS A 784 48.29 45.63 -3.42
C LYS A 784 47.03 44.80 -3.29
N SER A 785 46.90 43.77 -4.11
CA SER A 785 45.82 42.77 -3.98
C SER A 785 45.90 42.02 -2.65
N ALA A 786 44.77 41.46 -2.23
CA ALA A 786 44.61 40.69 -1.00
C ALA A 786 43.84 39.39 -1.24
N ILE A 787 43.84 38.53 -0.22
CA ILE A 787 43.05 37.31 -0.14
C ILE A 787 42.11 37.48 1.05
N ILE A 788 40.83 37.18 0.84
CA ILE A 788 39.83 37.12 1.89
C ILE A 788 39.56 35.66 2.21
N LYS A 789 39.50 35.33 3.49
CA LYS A 789 39.17 33.98 3.95
C LYS A 789 37.98 34.00 4.89
N ALA A 790 37.23 32.90 4.89
CA ALA A 790 36.20 32.61 5.86
C ALA A 790 36.64 31.42 6.71
N TYR A 791 36.60 31.59 8.03
CA TYR A 791 36.98 30.57 9.00
C TYR A 791 35.77 30.17 9.86
N PHE A 792 35.53 28.87 9.99
CA PHE A 792 34.58 28.31 10.95
C PHE A 792 35.26 28.05 12.29
N ASN A 793 34.65 28.55 13.37
CA ASN A 793 35.17 28.52 14.74
C ASN A 793 36.62 29.03 14.84
N ALA A 794 36.89 30.19 14.24
CA ALA A 794 38.22 30.78 14.29
C ALA A 794 38.54 31.36 15.66
N ASP A 795 39.73 31.08 16.20
CA ASP A 795 40.23 31.76 17.39
C ASP A 795 40.93 33.05 16.96
N LEU A 796 40.54 34.18 17.54
CA LEU A 796 41.19 35.47 17.33
C LEU A 796 42.35 35.64 18.34
N ASP A 797 43.51 36.08 17.85
CA ASP A 797 44.75 36.35 18.59
C ASP A 797 44.44 37.25 19.79
N ASN A 798 44.72 36.71 20.96
CA ASN A 798 44.13 37.13 22.22
C ASN A 798 45.14 37.77 23.18
N ALA A 799 46.30 38.22 22.68
CA ALA A 799 47.26 39.02 23.45
C ALA A 799 46.63 40.32 24.02
N THR A 800 45.48 40.77 23.46
CA THR A 800 44.62 41.86 23.95
C THR A 800 43.13 41.49 23.80
N THR A 801 42.21 42.34 24.25
CA THR A 801 40.75 42.04 24.35
C THR A 801 40.02 42.01 23.01
N ASN A 802 39.10 41.04 22.86
CA ASN A 802 38.04 41.00 21.84
C ASN A 802 36.73 41.57 22.43
N THR A 803 35.97 42.33 21.64
CA THR A 803 34.76 43.02 22.05
C THR A 803 33.56 42.41 21.34
N TRP A 804 32.63 41.84 22.10
CA TRP A 804 31.41 41.26 21.55
C TRP A 804 30.22 42.20 21.69
N THR A 805 29.60 42.56 20.55
CA THR A 805 28.40 43.40 20.53
C THR A 805 27.20 42.58 20.07
N GLN A 806 26.10 42.62 20.82
CA GLN A 806 24.84 41.98 20.44
C GLN A 806 24.17 42.79 19.32
N VAL A 807 23.73 42.13 18.24
CA VAL A 807 23.03 42.80 17.13
C VAL A 807 21.70 43.40 17.61
N SER A 808 20.94 42.65 18.41
CA SER A 808 19.74 43.15 19.09
C SER A 808 19.36 42.23 20.26
N GLY A 809 19.44 42.76 21.49
CA GLY A 809 19.29 41.96 22.72
C GLY A 809 17.93 41.27 22.94
N GLY A 810 16.91 41.58 22.14
CA GLY A 810 15.60 40.93 22.19
C GLY A 810 15.16 40.24 20.90
N ALA A 811 15.82 40.50 19.77
CA ALA A 811 15.36 40.08 18.46
C ALA A 811 16.34 39.17 17.70
N SER A 812 17.64 39.25 18.02
CA SER A 812 18.69 38.51 17.29
C SER A 812 19.46 37.58 18.21
N VAL A 813 19.78 36.39 17.70
CA VAL A 813 20.67 35.42 18.38
C VAL A 813 22.16 35.67 18.13
N ILE A 814 22.52 36.69 17.35
CA ILE A 814 23.90 36.95 16.93
C ILE A 814 24.57 38.05 17.79
N SER A 815 25.82 37.77 18.16
CA SER A 815 26.80 38.79 18.53
C SER A 815 27.88 38.90 17.46
N TYR A 816 28.51 40.07 17.32
CA TYR A 816 29.59 40.30 16.38
C TYR A 816 30.81 40.94 17.04
N CYS A 817 31.97 40.77 16.41
CA CYS A 817 33.27 41.31 16.80
C CYS A 817 33.97 41.87 15.55
N GLU A 818 34.41 43.12 15.65
CA GLU A 818 35.11 43.87 14.58
C GLU A 818 36.57 44.13 14.97
N ASP A 819 37.06 43.51 16.04
CA ASP A 819 38.41 43.79 16.50
C ASP A 819 39.44 43.22 15.53
N GLU A 820 40.42 44.06 15.17
CA GLU A 820 41.51 43.79 14.23
C GLU A 820 42.55 42.85 14.87
N LYS A 821 42.20 41.56 14.95
CA LYS A 821 43.05 40.50 15.52
C LYS A 821 43.36 39.43 14.50
N ASN A 822 44.56 38.85 14.59
CA ASN A 822 44.94 37.77 13.71
C ASN A 822 44.16 36.49 14.04
N VAL A 823 43.82 35.66 13.08
CA VAL A 823 43.31 34.31 13.37
C VAL A 823 44.45 33.38 13.74
N THR A 824 44.34 32.69 14.87
CA THR A 824 45.36 31.74 15.36
C THR A 824 44.98 30.27 15.15
N ASN A 825 43.69 29.98 14.98
CA ASN A 825 43.16 28.64 14.82
C ASN A 825 41.77 28.72 14.15
N GLY A 826 41.23 27.59 13.68
CA GLY A 826 39.93 27.52 12.99
C GLY A 826 40.03 26.78 11.66
N LEU A 827 38.89 26.42 11.08
CA LEU A 827 38.82 25.76 9.78
C LEU A 827 38.58 26.76 8.66
N GLU A 828 39.48 26.87 7.70
CA GLU A 828 39.26 27.64 6.47
C GLU A 828 38.17 26.95 5.62
N ILE A 829 37.04 27.62 5.39
CA ILE A 829 35.87 27.06 4.67
C ILE A 829 35.61 27.72 3.31
N ALA A 830 36.14 28.93 3.09
CA ALA A 830 36.13 29.57 1.78
C ALA A 830 37.21 30.63 1.66
N THR A 831 37.65 30.86 0.42
CA THR A 831 38.70 31.81 0.09
C THR A 831 38.32 32.57 -1.19
N PHE A 832 38.50 33.89 -1.17
CA PHE A 832 38.16 34.80 -2.26
C PHE A 832 39.37 35.68 -2.59
N SER A 833 39.63 35.92 -3.87
CA SER A 833 40.66 36.87 -4.31
C SER A 833 40.10 38.29 -4.35
N MET A 834 40.85 39.24 -3.80
CA MET A 834 40.53 40.66 -3.81
C MET A 834 41.56 41.40 -4.67
N GLY A 835 41.10 42.11 -5.70
CA GLY A 835 41.96 42.96 -6.53
C GLY A 835 42.40 44.24 -5.81
N ILE A 836 43.34 44.96 -6.41
CA ILE A 836 43.65 46.37 -6.05
C ILE A 836 42.36 47.19 -6.21
N ASP A 837 42.02 47.99 -5.21
CA ASP A 837 40.80 48.82 -5.16
C ASP A 837 39.54 48.03 -5.54
N GLY A 838 39.47 46.82 -5.00
CA GLY A 838 38.52 45.78 -5.38
C GLY A 838 37.22 45.83 -4.59
N LYS A 839 36.18 45.24 -5.20
CA LYS A 839 34.93 44.92 -4.52
C LYS A 839 34.53 43.47 -4.78
N ILE A 840 33.93 42.85 -3.78
CA ILE A 840 33.34 41.50 -3.88
C ILE A 840 31.88 41.61 -3.46
N ASP A 841 31.00 41.03 -4.26
CA ASP A 841 29.60 40.79 -3.90
C ASP A 841 29.31 39.30 -4.16
N LYS A 842 28.94 38.57 -3.10
CA LYS A 842 28.76 37.13 -3.14
C LYS A 842 27.44 36.74 -2.49
N ASN A 843 26.65 35.98 -3.23
CA ASN A 843 25.57 35.18 -2.69
C ASN A 843 26.17 33.99 -1.94
N LEU A 844 25.93 33.93 -0.63
CA LEU A 844 26.40 32.87 0.25
C LEU A 844 25.42 31.69 0.36
N LEU A 845 24.21 31.80 -0.18
CA LEU A 845 23.23 30.71 -0.16
C LEU A 845 23.71 29.47 -0.91
N ASP A 846 24.51 29.63 -1.96
CA ASP A 846 25.08 28.53 -2.74
C ASP A 846 26.12 27.73 -1.93
N TYR A 847 26.78 28.39 -0.97
CA TYR A 847 27.75 27.76 -0.06
C TYR A 847 27.09 27.12 1.17
N GLN A 848 25.81 27.45 1.44
CA GLN A 848 25.03 26.95 2.58
C GLN A 848 25.74 27.07 3.93
N PHE A 849 26.39 28.20 4.20
CA PHE A 849 27.01 28.44 5.50
C PHE A 849 25.96 28.55 6.60
N ILE A 850 25.96 27.56 7.50
CA ILE A 850 25.09 27.47 8.65
C ILE A 850 25.95 27.57 9.91
N ILE A 851 25.57 28.46 10.84
CA ILE A 851 26.24 28.65 12.13
C ILE A 851 25.33 28.09 13.23
N PRO A 852 25.67 26.93 13.83
CA PRO A 852 24.93 26.39 14.97
C PRO A 852 25.12 27.23 16.24
N PRO A 853 24.23 27.11 17.23
CA PRO A 853 24.38 27.78 18.52
C PRO A 853 25.71 27.47 19.21
N GLY A 854 26.42 28.51 19.66
CA GLY A 854 27.73 28.42 20.31
C GLY A 854 28.91 28.46 19.34
N ASN A 855 28.67 28.44 18.02
CA ASN A 855 29.71 28.52 16.99
C ASN A 855 29.82 29.91 16.37
N GLN A 856 30.92 30.15 15.66
CA GLN A 856 31.21 31.43 15.02
C GLN A 856 31.81 31.27 13.63
N ILE A 857 31.65 32.31 12.81
CA ILE A 857 32.35 32.46 11.53
C ILE A 857 33.14 33.76 11.54
N SER A 858 34.36 33.73 11.04
CA SER A 858 35.23 34.91 10.94
C SER A 858 35.62 35.15 9.49
N PHE A 859 35.46 36.38 9.02
CA PHE A 859 35.96 36.84 7.74
C PHE A 859 37.25 37.63 7.96
N THR A 860 38.32 37.21 7.29
CA THR A 860 39.66 37.79 7.45
C THR A 860 40.24 38.28 6.13
N ILE A 861 41.25 39.15 6.22
CA ILE A 861 42.01 39.67 5.09
C ILE A 861 43.51 39.40 5.26
N ILE A 862 44.17 39.04 4.16
CA ILE A 862 45.62 38.89 4.06
C ILE A 862 46.11 39.62 2.81
N PRO A 863 47.00 40.61 2.92
CA PRO A 863 47.54 41.26 1.73
C PRO A 863 48.65 40.38 1.13
N LEU A 864 48.84 40.44 -0.20
CA LEU A 864 49.92 39.69 -0.88
C LEU A 864 51.32 40.24 -0.57
N ALA A 865 51.41 41.46 -0.02
CA ALA A 865 52.61 42.11 0.47
C ALA A 865 52.22 43.12 1.56
N ASN A 866 53.15 43.53 2.42
CA ASN A 866 52.84 44.52 3.47
C ASN A 866 52.32 45.83 2.85
N VAL A 867 51.21 46.35 3.40
CA VAL A 867 50.59 47.62 3.02
C VAL A 867 50.22 48.40 4.27
N ASN A 868 50.36 49.72 4.20
CA ASN A 868 50.07 50.62 5.33
C ASN A 868 48.90 51.54 4.97
N GLY A 869 48.08 51.89 5.95
CA GLY A 869 46.96 52.84 5.76
C GLY A 869 45.97 52.36 4.70
N THR A 870 45.48 51.14 4.85
CA THR A 870 44.54 50.50 3.91
C THR A 870 43.13 50.53 4.50
N ASP A 871 42.15 50.83 3.65
CA ASP A 871 40.74 50.88 4.03
C ASP A 871 40.01 49.64 3.53
N PHE A 872 39.18 49.05 4.38
CA PHE A 872 38.36 47.91 3.98
C PHE A 872 37.05 47.83 4.76
N THR A 873 36.07 47.21 4.12
CA THR A 873 34.71 47.07 4.67
C THR A 873 34.20 45.66 4.44
N CYS A 874 33.42 45.15 5.39
CA CYS A 874 32.69 43.89 5.26
C CYS A 874 31.24 44.11 5.66
N SER A 875 30.31 43.81 4.76
CA SER A 875 28.88 43.80 5.05
C SER A 875 28.34 42.40 4.89
N LEU A 876 27.66 41.92 5.91
CA LEU A 876 27.12 40.56 5.97
C LEU A 876 25.63 40.61 6.28
N THR A 877 24.87 39.78 5.57
CA THR A 877 23.44 39.54 5.84
C THR A 877 23.19 38.06 6.09
N TRP A 878 22.21 37.76 6.94
CA TRP A 878 21.84 36.40 7.29
C TRP A 878 20.35 36.28 7.63
N VAL A 879 19.90 35.03 7.67
CA VAL A 879 18.57 34.63 8.14
C VAL A 879 18.72 33.86 9.44
N GLU A 880 18.02 34.32 10.47
CA GLU A 880 17.88 33.59 11.73
C GLU A 880 16.65 32.70 11.69
N ARG A 881 16.87 31.42 11.95
CA ARG A 881 15.87 30.35 11.85
C ARG A 881 15.45 29.91 13.25
N LEU A 882 14.86 30.85 14.00
CA LEU A 882 14.30 30.68 15.35
C LEU A 882 13.31 29.51 15.44
#